data_AF-A0A9E0Y8B2-F1
#
_entry.id   AF-A0A9E0Y8B2-F1
#
_cell.length_a   1.000
_cell.length_b   1.000
_cell.length_c   1.000
_cell.angle_alpha   90.00
_cell.angle_beta   90.00
_cell.angle_gamma   90.00
#
_symmetry.space_group_name_H-M   'P 1'
#
loop_
_entity.id
_entity.type
_entity.pdbx_description
1 polymer ?
#
loop_
_entity_poly.entity_id
_entity_poly.type
_entity_poly.pdbx_seq_one_letter_code
_entity_poly.pdbx_strand_id
1 'polypeptide(L)'
;MSKFKNRIFGGTLGVLLVFSMVAAAFGQKTKSSVSADFKNLAGGADEISMMRLPAPDSLGTRSKSAMFPIGGEAGFREFEIPVDSTENFKLMLLSPNAKALNLAAALPNGEFFDLRASGFARGVDFAETTYGLDGNQFPAEVYGFGAVKPGLLRVRIEIPAALAGAKNPVGYLVAASDSPFRLYSYLDTLQTTVGREIGISAVLFDTKTAPGTGRPEALAGTIHESTVVIRTPKGETLELPMNDAGDGRFRAAFVPRDGGSYTAQIFSRGITPEGNDFIRSAEQSFEVAPQTAVLGSTPRATPVDELRWRVELPVAGLETGRKVIVHAEVFGRDADGNEFPVSWLGGMALTETRSRRETIVALTLDSRWLAQAAPAKNYLLRNVRLQDPDSGVVLGQTDDLSVPNLRATDAAKSFTGVVTDEMRQGRQPVRISADAAGGKLMLVHGYCSGDAWGAAAQFTNYVKFLDLNKNRTHDQFANLIKSFGASLPSYGIVAHSQGGAAALHLYTYYWSGLDSATGARLIQSVGTPYQGTALAGNLAILGQIFGAGCGSNNDLTYSGAATWLANIPAWARAKVYYHTTSFTDVWYRYDYCNIATDPFLSDPDDGVVEKAYAQLSGANNLGHKTGWCHTSGMRDPAQTSDASRNSNMNSNAAR
;
A
#
# COMPACT_ATOMS: atom_id res chain seq x y z
N MET A 1 -23.20 -73.16 40.50
CA MET A 1 -23.02 -73.17 41.98
C MET A 1 -22.99 -71.72 42.44
N SER A 2 -24.11 -71.16 42.90
CA SER A 2 -24.59 -71.07 44.31
C SER A 2 -24.36 -69.64 44.85
N LYS A 3 -25.35 -68.72 44.80
CA LYS A 3 -26.32 -68.34 45.87
C LYS A 3 -25.62 -67.91 47.18
N PHE A 4 -25.88 -66.72 47.77
CA PHE A 4 -27.07 -66.35 48.59
C PHE A 4 -27.05 -64.84 48.94
N LYS A 5 -28.14 -64.08 48.70
CA LYS A 5 -29.14 -63.49 49.66
C LYS A 5 -28.66 -62.33 50.58
N ASN A 6 -29.18 -61.09 50.46
CA ASN A 6 -30.49 -60.50 50.89
C ASN A 6 -30.46 -59.87 52.31
N ARG A 7 -30.67 -58.54 52.45
CA ARG A 7 -31.86 -57.94 53.14
C ARG A 7 -31.81 -56.40 53.31
N ILE A 8 -33.04 -55.88 53.34
CA ILE A 8 -33.58 -54.51 53.44
C ILE A 8 -33.66 -54.01 54.89
N PHE A 9 -33.60 -52.69 55.11
CA PHE A 9 -34.33 -51.79 56.06
C PHE A 9 -33.49 -50.49 56.15
N GLY A 10 -33.95 -49.23 56.10
CA GLY A 10 -35.24 -48.56 56.27
C GLY A 10 -34.97 -47.26 57.06
N GLY A 11 -35.47 -46.09 56.63
CA GLY A 11 -35.73 -44.97 57.55
C GLY A 11 -34.97 -43.63 57.36
N THR A 12 -35.74 -42.65 56.87
CA THR A 12 -35.97 -41.30 57.46
C THR A 12 -34.93 -40.16 57.43
N LEU A 13 -35.37 -39.10 56.73
CA LEU A 13 -35.56 -37.70 57.18
C LEU A 13 -34.43 -36.66 57.02
N GLY A 14 -34.73 -35.67 56.18
CA GLY A 14 -34.47 -34.25 56.46
C GLY A 14 -33.37 -33.62 55.62
N VAL A 15 -33.74 -32.73 54.67
CA VAL A 15 -33.28 -31.32 54.65
C VAL A 15 -34.29 -30.48 53.85
N LEU A 16 -34.60 -29.34 54.47
CA LEU A 16 -35.43 -28.19 54.11
C LEU A 16 -35.54 -27.80 52.63
N LEU A 17 -36.81 -27.57 52.24
CA LEU A 17 -37.26 -26.58 51.28
C LEU A 17 -37.28 -25.19 51.95
N VAL A 18 -36.70 -24.18 51.28
CA VAL A 18 -37.10 -22.78 51.45
C VAL A 18 -37.46 -22.24 50.07
N PHE A 19 -38.73 -21.88 49.94
CA PHE A 19 -39.31 -21.15 48.81
C PHE A 19 -38.79 -19.71 48.79
N SER A 20 -38.51 -19.18 47.60
CA SER A 20 -38.82 -17.79 47.25
C SER A 20 -38.93 -17.66 45.73
N MET A 21 -40.18 -17.65 45.26
CA MET A 21 -40.57 -17.03 43.99
C MET A 21 -40.68 -15.54 44.22
N VAL A 22 -39.92 -14.72 43.49
CA VAL A 22 -40.32 -13.35 43.13
C VAL A 22 -39.80 -13.01 41.73
N ALA A 23 -40.75 -12.68 40.86
CA ALA A 23 -40.71 -11.83 39.67
C ALA A 23 -39.71 -12.12 38.54
N ALA A 24 -40.29 -12.56 37.42
CA ALA A 24 -39.73 -12.40 36.09
C ALA A 24 -39.48 -10.92 35.76
N ALA A 25 -38.21 -10.57 35.57
CA ALA A 25 -37.80 -9.43 34.76
C ALA A 25 -37.01 -10.00 33.57
N PHE A 26 -37.64 -9.98 32.39
CA PHE A 26 -36.98 -10.25 31.12
C PHE A 26 -35.91 -9.17 30.89
N GLY A 27 -34.70 -9.43 31.38
CA GLY A 27 -33.51 -8.74 30.89
C GLY A 27 -33.22 -9.24 29.49
N GLN A 28 -33.61 -8.46 28.47
CA GLN A 28 -33.05 -8.59 27.14
C GLN A 28 -31.52 -8.58 27.29
N LYS A 29 -30.88 -9.74 27.11
CA LYS A 29 -29.48 -9.80 26.72
C LYS A 29 -29.43 -9.19 25.32
N THR A 30 -29.27 -7.87 25.26
CA THR A 30 -28.72 -7.22 24.08
C THR A 30 -27.39 -7.92 23.82
N LYS A 31 -27.35 -8.75 22.78
CA LYS A 31 -26.09 -9.13 22.17
C LYS A 31 -25.42 -7.81 21.80
N SER A 32 -24.41 -7.43 22.58
CA SER A 32 -23.46 -6.40 22.20
C SER A 32 -22.97 -6.74 20.81
N SER A 33 -23.47 -6.02 19.81
CA SER A 33 -22.98 -6.10 18.45
C SER A 33 -21.53 -5.61 18.45
N VAL A 34 -20.67 -6.29 17.71
CA VAL A 34 -19.24 -6.01 17.56
C VAL A 34 -19.01 -4.72 16.75
N SER A 35 -19.72 -3.62 17.07
CA SER A 35 -19.70 -2.37 16.30
C SER A 35 -19.15 -1.16 17.07
N ALA A 36 -18.39 -1.37 18.15
CA ALA A 36 -17.94 -0.27 19.00
C ALA A 36 -16.66 0.45 18.53
N ASP A 37 -15.95 -0.06 17.51
CA ASP A 37 -14.55 0.35 17.28
C ASP A 37 -14.26 1.08 15.96
N PHE A 38 -15.17 1.05 14.98
CA PHE A 38 -14.98 1.74 13.70
C PHE A 38 -15.64 3.11 13.66
N LYS A 39 -15.00 4.05 12.97
CA LYS A 39 -15.60 5.30 12.54
C LYS A 39 -16.55 5.06 11.38
N ASN A 40 -17.63 5.84 11.36
CA ASN A 40 -18.53 5.90 10.22
C ASN A 40 -18.15 7.09 9.34
N LEU A 41 -17.65 6.82 8.14
CA LEU A 41 -17.09 7.86 7.30
C LEU A 41 -18.13 8.47 6.38
N ALA A 42 -18.12 9.79 6.29
CA ALA A 42 -18.89 10.52 5.31
C ALA A 42 -18.26 11.89 5.01
N GLY A 43 -18.64 12.46 3.87
CA GLY A 43 -18.27 13.81 3.48
C GLY A 43 -19.25 14.38 2.46
N GLY A 44 -19.13 15.68 2.21
CA GLY A 44 -20.00 16.40 1.29
C GLY A 44 -19.82 15.99 -0.17
N ALA A 45 -20.71 16.47 -1.02
CA ALA A 45 -20.66 16.25 -2.47
C ALA A 45 -19.36 16.75 -3.13
N ASP A 46 -18.75 17.79 -2.56
CA ASP A 46 -17.47 18.37 -3.00
C ASP A 46 -16.28 17.41 -2.84
N GLU A 47 -16.38 16.45 -1.93
CA GLU A 47 -15.34 15.44 -1.68
C GLU A 47 -15.51 14.18 -2.58
N ILE A 48 -16.62 14.01 -3.30
CA ILE A 48 -16.88 12.76 -4.05
C ILE A 48 -15.78 12.43 -5.05
N SER A 49 -15.29 13.41 -5.80
CA SER A 49 -14.29 13.19 -6.85
C SER A 49 -12.97 12.63 -6.30
N MET A 50 -12.54 13.08 -5.12
CA MET A 50 -11.30 12.62 -4.48
C MET A 50 -11.41 11.23 -3.81
N MET A 51 -12.64 10.73 -3.62
CA MET A 51 -12.93 9.42 -3.01
C MET A 51 -13.16 8.32 -4.06
N ARG A 52 -13.09 8.66 -5.35
CA ARG A 52 -13.18 7.68 -6.44
C ARG A 52 -11.88 6.91 -6.57
N LEU A 53 -11.99 5.64 -6.94
CA LEU A 53 -10.81 4.88 -7.32
C LEU A 53 -10.17 5.51 -8.57
N PRO A 54 -8.84 5.63 -8.60
CA PRO A 54 -8.14 6.05 -9.80
C PRO A 54 -8.30 5.02 -10.91
N ALA A 55 -8.14 5.46 -12.16
CA ALA A 55 -8.11 4.55 -13.29
C ALA A 55 -6.86 3.64 -13.19
N PRO A 56 -6.98 2.31 -13.37
CA PRO A 56 -5.85 1.38 -13.19
C PRO A 56 -4.62 1.74 -14.05
N ASP A 57 -4.87 2.22 -15.26
CA ASP A 57 -3.87 2.63 -16.25
C ASP A 57 -3.12 3.92 -15.89
N SER A 58 -3.51 4.60 -14.82
CA SER A 58 -2.80 5.77 -14.27
C SER A 58 -1.82 5.41 -13.15
N LEU A 59 -1.85 4.16 -12.66
CA LEU A 59 -1.11 3.70 -11.47
C LEU A 59 0.15 2.89 -11.80
N GLY A 60 0.66 3.02 -13.02
CA GLY A 60 1.77 2.22 -13.50
C GLY A 60 3.15 2.60 -12.95
N THR A 61 4.06 1.63 -13.02
CA THR A 61 5.48 1.80 -12.65
C THR A 61 6.27 2.27 -13.86
N ARG A 62 7.13 3.27 -13.64
CA ARG A 62 8.06 3.82 -14.64
C ARG A 62 9.44 3.22 -14.40
N SER A 63 9.97 2.47 -15.36
CA SER A 63 11.28 1.83 -15.27
C SER A 63 12.26 2.39 -16.30
N LYS A 64 13.48 2.68 -15.84
CA LYS A 64 14.64 3.05 -16.69
C LYS A 64 15.70 1.94 -16.76
N SER A 65 15.42 0.77 -16.20
CA SER A 65 16.39 -0.32 -16.08
C SER A 65 15.89 -1.61 -16.73
N ALA A 66 16.81 -2.57 -16.86
CA ALA A 66 16.52 -3.95 -17.20
C ALA A 66 17.17 -4.87 -16.17
N MET A 67 16.37 -5.72 -15.53
CA MET A 67 16.77 -6.62 -14.46
C MET A 67 16.76 -8.08 -14.94
N PHE A 68 17.93 -8.60 -15.31
CA PHE A 68 18.13 -9.94 -15.86
C PHE A 68 18.31 -10.99 -14.78
N PRO A 69 17.49 -12.06 -14.73
CA PRO A 69 17.70 -13.16 -13.79
C PRO A 69 18.96 -13.95 -14.15
N ILE A 70 19.79 -14.25 -13.16
CA ILE A 70 20.96 -15.14 -13.28
C ILE A 70 20.53 -16.53 -12.78
N GLY A 71 20.35 -17.49 -13.68
CA GLY A 71 19.99 -18.87 -13.35
C GLY A 71 21.09 -19.61 -12.59
N GLY A 72 20.75 -20.75 -11.97
CA GLY A 72 21.66 -21.59 -11.20
C GLY A 72 22.40 -22.63 -12.04
N GLU A 73 22.73 -22.37 -13.29
CA GLU A 73 23.52 -23.29 -14.12
C GLU A 73 25.01 -22.99 -13.95
N ALA A 74 25.81 -23.99 -13.60
CA ALA A 74 27.26 -23.80 -13.46
C ALA A 74 27.92 -23.42 -14.79
N GLY A 75 28.97 -22.62 -14.71
CA GLY A 75 29.76 -22.19 -15.86
C GLY A 75 29.51 -20.73 -16.25
N PHE A 76 29.77 -20.41 -17.50
CA PHE A 76 29.65 -19.04 -18.01
C PHE A 76 28.26 -18.79 -18.58
N ARG A 77 27.65 -17.69 -18.15
CA ARG A 77 26.48 -17.12 -18.80
C ARG A 77 26.82 -15.77 -19.40
N GLU A 78 26.47 -15.57 -20.66
CA GLU A 78 26.71 -14.32 -21.37
C GLU A 78 25.39 -13.57 -21.56
N PHE A 79 25.43 -12.26 -21.32
CA PHE A 79 24.33 -11.32 -21.52
C PHE A 79 24.76 -10.28 -22.54
N GLU A 80 23.89 -10.02 -23.50
CA GLU A 80 24.04 -8.95 -24.48
C GLU A 80 23.14 -7.79 -24.06
N ILE A 81 23.76 -6.67 -23.67
CA ILE A 81 23.10 -5.52 -23.07
C ILE A 81 23.25 -4.32 -24.02
N PRO A 82 22.17 -3.91 -24.69
CA PRO A 82 22.16 -2.67 -25.46
C PRO A 82 22.43 -1.46 -24.56
N VAL A 83 23.38 -0.63 -24.97
CA VAL A 83 23.67 0.68 -24.38
C VAL A 83 22.96 1.73 -25.23
N ASP A 84 21.74 2.09 -24.84
CA ASP A 84 20.90 3.03 -25.57
C ASP A 84 21.16 4.50 -25.20
N SER A 85 21.80 4.73 -24.05
CA SER A 85 22.35 6.01 -23.62
C SER A 85 23.67 5.80 -22.90
N THR A 86 24.63 6.71 -23.12
CA THR A 86 25.93 6.71 -22.44
C THR A 86 25.92 7.50 -21.14
N GLU A 87 24.85 8.28 -20.90
CA GLU A 87 24.70 9.07 -19.68
C GLU A 87 24.44 8.14 -18.49
N ASN A 88 25.36 8.18 -17.52
CA ASN A 88 25.28 7.45 -16.26
C ASN A 88 24.95 5.95 -16.41
N PHE A 89 25.51 5.29 -17.43
CA PHE A 89 25.31 3.86 -17.62
C PHE A 89 25.93 3.06 -16.46
N LYS A 90 25.13 2.18 -15.86
CA LYS A 90 25.49 1.36 -14.72
C LYS A 90 25.13 -0.10 -14.97
N LEU A 91 26.01 -1.00 -14.53
CA LEU A 91 25.66 -2.38 -14.25
C LEU A 91 25.63 -2.60 -12.74
N MET A 92 24.67 -3.38 -12.28
CA MET A 92 24.60 -3.77 -10.87
C MET A 92 24.36 -5.26 -10.75
N LEU A 93 25.15 -5.91 -9.92
CA LEU A 93 24.96 -7.29 -9.50
C LEU A 93 24.22 -7.32 -8.17
N LEU A 94 23.01 -7.87 -8.16
CA LEU A 94 22.22 -8.14 -6.96
C LEU A 94 22.27 -9.63 -6.64
N SER A 95 22.95 -10.02 -5.58
CA SER A 95 22.99 -11.43 -5.17
C SER A 95 23.40 -11.59 -3.72
N PRO A 96 22.77 -12.49 -2.94
CA PRO A 96 23.26 -12.90 -1.63
C PRO A 96 24.71 -13.44 -1.67
N ASN A 97 25.14 -13.95 -2.82
CA ASN A 97 26.46 -14.54 -3.04
C ASN A 97 27.26 -13.75 -4.10
N ALA A 98 27.07 -12.42 -4.18
CA ALA A 98 27.72 -11.57 -5.18
C ALA A 98 29.23 -11.83 -5.32
N LYS A 99 29.95 -11.94 -4.20
CA LYS A 99 31.40 -12.19 -4.15
C LYS A 99 31.84 -13.54 -4.74
N ALA A 100 30.93 -14.50 -4.84
CA ALA A 100 31.20 -15.81 -5.43
C ALA A 100 30.99 -15.83 -6.96
N LEU A 101 30.31 -14.84 -7.51
CA LEU A 101 30.04 -14.72 -8.95
C LEU A 101 31.15 -13.89 -9.59
N ASN A 102 31.85 -14.42 -10.59
CA ASN A 102 32.86 -13.62 -11.31
C ASN A 102 32.25 -12.86 -12.48
N LEU A 103 32.51 -11.57 -12.59
CA LEU A 103 31.91 -10.69 -13.59
C LEU A 103 32.98 -10.12 -14.51
N ALA A 104 32.86 -10.40 -15.80
CA ALA A 104 33.66 -9.79 -16.84
C ALA A 104 32.77 -9.07 -17.85
N ALA A 105 33.24 -7.96 -18.41
CA ALA A 105 32.55 -7.25 -19.47
C ALA A 105 33.47 -7.01 -20.66
N ALA A 106 32.88 -6.97 -21.85
CA ALA A 106 33.53 -6.50 -23.05
C ALA A 106 32.74 -5.31 -23.58
N LEU A 107 33.37 -4.12 -23.58
CA LEU A 107 32.84 -2.93 -24.24
C LEU A 107 32.53 -3.23 -25.72
N PRO A 108 31.69 -2.43 -26.41
CA PRO A 108 31.42 -2.62 -27.83
C PRO A 108 32.72 -2.78 -28.63
N ASN A 109 32.87 -3.91 -29.33
CA ASN A 109 34.06 -4.32 -30.11
C ASN A 109 35.35 -4.57 -29.30
N GLY A 110 35.27 -4.71 -27.98
CA GLY A 110 36.40 -4.97 -27.09
C GLY A 110 36.56 -6.43 -26.66
N GLU A 111 37.69 -6.70 -26.00
CA GLU A 111 37.93 -7.95 -25.27
C GLU A 111 37.29 -7.92 -23.88
N PHE A 112 37.04 -9.11 -23.33
CA PHE A 112 36.56 -9.22 -21.95
C PHE A 112 37.64 -8.80 -20.95
N PHE A 113 37.23 -8.06 -19.93
CA PHE A 113 38.04 -7.72 -18.77
C PHE A 113 37.22 -7.94 -17.50
N ASP A 114 37.90 -8.31 -16.41
CA ASP A 114 37.29 -8.52 -15.11
C ASP A 114 36.87 -7.16 -14.51
N LEU A 115 35.59 -7.03 -14.15
CA LEU A 115 35.03 -5.77 -13.68
C LEU A 115 35.57 -5.37 -12.29
N ARG A 116 35.92 -6.34 -11.43
CA ARG A 116 36.46 -6.05 -10.10
C ARG A 116 37.96 -5.79 -10.14
N ALA A 117 38.70 -6.66 -10.82
CA ALA A 117 40.17 -6.64 -10.81
C ALA A 117 40.75 -5.63 -11.80
N SER A 118 40.08 -5.41 -12.94
CA SER A 118 40.62 -4.60 -14.05
C SER A 118 39.68 -3.50 -14.54
N GLY A 119 38.50 -3.34 -13.96
CA GLY A 119 37.50 -2.33 -14.35
C GLY A 119 38.00 -0.89 -14.26
N PHE A 120 38.69 -0.54 -13.17
CA PHE A 120 39.20 0.82 -12.97
C PHE A 120 40.15 1.27 -14.09
N ALA A 121 41.06 0.39 -14.53
CA ALA A 121 41.96 0.66 -15.65
C ALA A 121 41.24 0.83 -17.00
N ARG A 122 39.96 0.47 -17.06
CA ARG A 122 39.06 0.63 -18.22
C ARG A 122 38.03 1.75 -18.03
N GLY A 123 38.15 2.58 -16.99
CA GLY A 123 37.22 3.67 -16.71
C GLY A 123 35.87 3.19 -16.15
N VAL A 124 35.88 2.05 -15.45
CA VAL A 124 34.72 1.53 -14.72
C VAL A 124 34.93 1.76 -13.23
N ASP A 125 34.05 2.54 -12.61
CA ASP A 125 34.00 2.74 -11.18
C ASP A 125 33.28 1.59 -10.48
N PHE A 126 33.70 1.23 -9.27
CA PHE A 126 33.17 0.10 -8.53
C PHE A 126 32.76 0.50 -7.10
N ALA A 127 31.62 0.01 -6.65
CA ALA A 127 31.16 0.17 -5.26
C ALA A 127 30.45 -1.10 -4.76
N GLU A 128 30.83 -1.56 -3.56
CA GLU A 128 30.02 -2.51 -2.77
C GLU A 128 28.99 -1.73 -1.95
N THR A 129 27.74 -2.16 -1.98
CA THR A 129 26.64 -1.52 -1.26
C THR A 129 25.50 -2.50 -0.97
N THR A 130 24.35 -1.98 -0.52
CA THR A 130 23.13 -2.76 -0.33
C THR A 130 21.96 -2.13 -1.09
N TYR A 131 21.14 -2.99 -1.68
CA TYR A 131 19.88 -2.63 -2.33
C TYR A 131 18.71 -2.89 -1.37
N GLY A 132 17.85 -1.90 -1.15
CA GLY A 132 16.53 -2.10 -0.57
C GLY A 132 16.07 -1.07 0.45
N LEU A 133 15.17 -1.49 1.34
CA LEU A 133 14.41 -0.63 2.25
C LEU A 133 14.64 -1.07 3.71
N ASP A 134 15.29 -0.22 4.49
CA ASP A 134 15.59 -0.45 5.92
C ASP A 134 16.14 -1.87 6.19
N GLY A 135 15.44 -2.71 6.94
CA GLY A 135 15.86 -4.08 7.26
C GLY A 135 15.66 -5.10 6.13
N ASN A 136 15.08 -4.69 5.00
CA ASN A 136 14.93 -5.50 3.80
C ASN A 136 16.02 -5.12 2.77
N GLN A 137 17.24 -5.58 3.00
CA GLN A 137 18.41 -5.24 2.19
C GLN A 137 19.11 -6.47 1.61
N PHE A 138 19.63 -6.31 0.39
CA PHE A 138 20.36 -7.33 -0.35
C PHE A 138 21.75 -6.81 -0.74
N PRO A 139 22.81 -7.63 -0.66
CA PRO A 139 24.12 -7.22 -1.16
C PRO A 139 24.07 -6.85 -2.64
N ALA A 140 24.73 -5.75 -2.98
CA ALA A 140 24.81 -5.22 -4.32
C ALA A 140 26.25 -4.78 -4.66
N GLU A 141 26.65 -5.01 -5.89
CA GLU A 141 27.88 -4.45 -6.45
C GLU A 141 27.51 -3.59 -7.66
N VAL A 142 27.90 -2.33 -7.65
CA VAL A 142 27.59 -1.38 -8.74
C VAL A 142 28.85 -1.03 -9.50
N TYR A 143 28.73 -1.06 -10.83
CA TYR A 143 29.77 -0.77 -11.80
C TYR A 143 29.32 0.39 -12.69
N GLY A 144 29.91 1.57 -12.50
CA GLY A 144 29.60 2.77 -13.29
C GLY A 144 30.55 2.92 -14.47
N PHE A 145 30.03 3.16 -15.67
CA PHE A 145 30.84 3.25 -16.89
C PHE A 145 31.01 4.71 -17.33
N GLY A 146 32.20 5.29 -17.13
CA GLY A 146 32.44 6.70 -17.44
C GLY A 146 32.60 7.04 -18.94
N ALA A 147 32.81 6.03 -19.79
CA ALA A 147 33.11 6.23 -21.22
C ALA A 147 32.52 5.14 -22.15
N VAL A 148 31.40 4.53 -21.76
CA VAL A 148 30.73 3.56 -22.64
C VAL A 148 30.21 4.25 -23.90
N LYS A 149 30.26 3.57 -25.03
CA LYS A 149 29.67 4.04 -26.30
C LYS A 149 28.35 3.32 -26.55
N PRO A 150 27.42 3.90 -27.35
CA PRO A 150 26.25 3.18 -27.80
C PRO A 150 26.64 1.88 -28.52
N GLY A 151 25.81 0.85 -28.38
CA GLY A 151 26.04 -0.47 -28.95
C GLY A 151 25.92 -1.59 -27.93
N LEU A 152 26.45 -2.75 -28.27
CA LEU A 152 26.26 -3.96 -27.46
C LEU A 152 27.38 -4.16 -26.45
N LEU A 153 27.05 -4.07 -25.16
CA LEU A 153 27.91 -4.49 -24.06
C LEU A 153 27.70 -5.98 -23.81
N ARG A 154 28.77 -6.77 -23.88
CA ARG A 154 28.70 -8.20 -23.52
C ARG A 154 29.17 -8.38 -22.08
N VAL A 155 28.35 -9.04 -21.27
CA VAL A 155 28.66 -9.32 -19.86
C VAL A 155 28.69 -10.81 -19.65
N ARG A 156 29.79 -11.32 -19.12
CA ARG A 156 29.96 -12.72 -18.76
C ARG A 156 29.96 -12.87 -17.25
N ILE A 157 29.10 -13.75 -16.76
CA ILE A 157 29.02 -14.12 -15.35
C ILE A 157 29.43 -15.58 -15.22
N GLU A 158 30.44 -15.84 -14.39
CA GLU A 158 30.86 -17.19 -14.00
C GLU A 158 30.12 -17.59 -12.72
N ILE A 159 29.36 -18.68 -12.83
CA ILE A 159 28.57 -19.24 -11.73
C ILE A 159 29.32 -20.47 -11.20
N PRO A 160 29.79 -20.45 -9.93
CA PRO A 160 30.52 -21.57 -9.36
C PRO A 160 29.61 -22.77 -9.16
N ALA A 161 30.19 -23.98 -9.20
CA ALA A 161 29.47 -25.24 -8.98
C ALA A 161 28.70 -25.29 -7.65
N ALA A 162 29.16 -24.57 -6.62
CA ALA A 162 28.50 -24.47 -5.33
C ALA A 162 27.11 -23.79 -5.37
N LEU A 163 26.85 -22.98 -6.41
CA LEU A 163 25.56 -22.32 -6.64
C LEU A 163 24.72 -23.03 -7.72
N ALA A 164 25.23 -24.14 -8.25
CA ALA A 164 24.58 -24.89 -9.32
C ALA A 164 23.34 -25.66 -8.82
N GLY A 165 22.32 -25.77 -9.66
CA GLY A 165 21.09 -26.52 -9.37
C GLY A 165 20.04 -25.74 -8.57
N ALA A 166 20.24 -24.43 -8.35
CA ALA A 166 19.23 -23.57 -7.76
C ALA A 166 17.99 -23.49 -8.66
N LYS A 167 16.81 -23.80 -8.12
CA LYS A 167 15.52 -23.66 -8.84
C LYS A 167 15.15 -22.20 -9.10
N ASN A 168 15.60 -21.32 -8.23
CA ASN A 168 15.41 -19.88 -8.32
C ASN A 168 16.68 -19.20 -8.86
N PRO A 169 16.58 -18.01 -9.45
CA PRO A 169 17.76 -17.21 -9.79
C PRO A 169 18.72 -17.07 -8.62
N VAL A 170 20.02 -17.22 -8.86
CA VAL A 170 21.10 -17.04 -7.87
C VAL A 170 21.52 -15.58 -7.71
N GLY A 171 21.02 -14.71 -8.59
CA GLY A 171 21.31 -13.29 -8.63
C GLY A 171 20.51 -12.60 -9.73
N TYR A 172 20.66 -11.28 -9.80
CA TYR A 172 20.18 -10.45 -10.88
C TYR A 172 21.30 -9.55 -11.38
N LEU A 173 21.38 -9.38 -12.70
CA LEU A 173 22.17 -8.34 -13.33
C LEU A 173 21.21 -7.22 -13.73
N VAL A 174 21.47 -6.00 -13.28
CA VAL A 174 20.66 -4.83 -13.61
C VAL A 174 21.47 -3.91 -14.50
N ALA A 175 20.92 -3.50 -15.64
CA ALA A 175 21.48 -2.47 -16.49
C ALA A 175 20.58 -1.25 -16.46
N ALA A 176 21.16 -0.06 -16.29
CA ALA A 176 20.41 1.19 -16.29
C ALA A 176 21.23 2.32 -16.90
N SER A 177 20.54 3.31 -17.45
CA SER A 177 21.10 4.54 -18.01
C SER A 177 20.12 5.69 -17.80
N ASP A 178 20.55 6.92 -18.04
CA ASP A 178 19.65 8.10 -18.06
C ASP A 178 18.99 8.33 -19.42
N SER A 179 18.80 7.25 -20.18
CA SER A 179 17.97 7.29 -21.38
C SER A 179 16.58 7.87 -21.08
N PRO A 180 16.07 8.77 -21.92
CA PRO A 180 14.72 9.30 -21.75
C PRO A 180 13.63 8.27 -22.07
N PHE A 181 14.00 7.14 -22.71
CA PHE A 181 13.06 6.07 -23.05
C PHE A 181 12.91 5.10 -21.89
N ARG A 182 11.69 5.09 -21.35
CA ARG A 182 11.33 4.31 -20.17
C ARG A 182 10.16 3.39 -20.47
N LEU A 183 10.10 2.29 -19.75
CA LEU A 183 8.97 1.36 -19.78
C LEU A 183 7.95 1.82 -18.74
N TYR A 184 6.69 1.95 -19.13
CA TYR A 184 5.57 2.13 -18.21
C TYR A 184 4.71 0.87 -18.22
N SER A 185 4.45 0.30 -17.04
CA SER A 185 3.64 -0.90 -16.90
C SER A 185 2.57 -0.77 -15.82
N TYR A 186 1.42 -1.40 -16.03
CA TYR A 186 0.28 -1.33 -15.11
C TYR A 186 -0.61 -2.57 -15.22
N LEU A 187 -1.45 -2.80 -14.20
CA LEU A 187 -2.57 -3.73 -14.26
C LEU A 187 -3.79 -3.04 -14.84
N ASP A 188 -4.58 -3.73 -15.65
CA ASP A 188 -5.78 -3.17 -16.27
C ASP A 188 -6.99 -3.08 -15.31
N THR A 189 -6.88 -3.65 -14.10
CA THR A 189 -7.95 -3.72 -13.10
C THR A 189 -7.42 -3.57 -11.68
N LEU A 190 -8.26 -3.04 -10.79
CA LEU A 190 -8.07 -3.04 -9.34
C LEU A 190 -8.82 -4.18 -8.63
N GLN A 191 -9.62 -4.95 -9.39
CA GLN A 191 -10.38 -6.10 -8.90
C GLN A 191 -9.59 -7.39 -9.14
N THR A 192 -8.47 -7.54 -8.43
CA THR A 192 -7.58 -8.71 -8.52
C THR A 192 -8.07 -9.81 -7.58
N THR A 193 -9.03 -10.62 -8.02
CA THR A 193 -9.56 -11.75 -7.23
C THR A 193 -9.40 -13.07 -7.95
N VAL A 194 -9.31 -14.18 -7.21
CA VAL A 194 -9.24 -15.54 -7.79
C VAL A 194 -10.36 -15.77 -8.81
N GLY A 195 -10.02 -16.36 -9.96
CA GLY A 195 -10.98 -16.66 -11.02
C GLY A 195 -11.39 -15.48 -11.91
N ARG A 196 -10.92 -14.27 -11.65
CA ARG A 196 -11.10 -13.11 -12.54
C ARG A 196 -9.85 -12.87 -13.36
N GLU A 197 -10.02 -12.64 -14.66
CA GLU A 197 -8.90 -12.29 -15.54
C GLU A 197 -8.24 -10.97 -15.08
N ILE A 198 -6.91 -10.96 -15.07
CA ILE A 198 -6.07 -9.79 -14.77
C ILE A 198 -5.20 -9.55 -16.00
N GLY A 199 -5.34 -8.37 -16.61
CA GLY A 199 -4.48 -7.91 -17.70
C GLY A 199 -3.29 -7.12 -17.17
N ILE A 200 -2.17 -7.28 -17.86
CA ILE A 200 -0.91 -6.58 -17.61
C ILE A 200 -0.55 -5.88 -18.91
N SER A 201 -0.26 -4.58 -18.82
CA SER A 201 0.08 -3.74 -19.97
C SER A 201 1.48 -3.15 -19.82
N ALA A 202 2.16 -2.95 -20.95
CA ALA A 202 3.45 -2.29 -21.04
C ALA A 202 3.52 -1.37 -22.26
N VAL A 203 4.16 -0.20 -22.09
CA VAL A 203 4.40 0.77 -23.16
C VAL A 203 5.78 1.40 -23.01
N LEU A 204 6.46 1.66 -24.12
CA LEU A 204 7.62 2.55 -24.14
C LEU A 204 7.15 4.00 -24.27
N PHE A 205 7.76 4.91 -23.53
CA PHE A 205 7.47 6.34 -23.60
C PHE A 205 8.73 7.20 -23.42
N ASP A 206 8.64 8.47 -23.83
CA ASP A 206 9.70 9.48 -23.68
C ASP A 206 9.41 10.38 -22.46
N THR A 207 10.34 10.43 -21.50
CA THR A 207 10.21 11.28 -20.31
C THR A 207 10.26 12.77 -20.61
N LYS A 208 10.85 13.19 -21.74
CA LYS A 208 10.92 14.60 -22.15
C LYS A 208 9.52 15.14 -22.48
N THR A 209 8.64 14.29 -22.99
CA THR A 209 7.25 14.65 -23.35
C THR A 209 6.25 14.30 -22.24
N ALA A 210 6.56 13.31 -21.39
CA ALA A 210 5.69 12.88 -20.30
C ALA A 210 6.43 12.77 -18.94
N PRO A 211 6.92 13.89 -18.35
CA PRO A 211 7.70 13.87 -17.12
C PRO A 211 6.86 13.65 -15.85
N GLY A 212 5.53 13.79 -15.92
CA GLY A 212 4.62 13.69 -14.77
C GLY A 212 4.38 12.26 -14.28
N THR A 213 3.43 12.08 -13.35
CA THR A 213 3.09 10.78 -12.74
C THR A 213 1.94 10.05 -13.44
N GLY A 214 1.22 10.70 -14.35
CA GLY A 214 0.08 10.11 -15.05
C GLY A 214 0.45 9.06 -16.11
N ARG A 215 -0.57 8.50 -16.78
CA ARG A 215 -0.38 7.57 -17.90
C ARG A 215 0.32 8.26 -19.08
N PRO A 216 1.49 7.77 -19.53
CA PRO A 216 2.14 8.32 -20.72
C PRO A 216 1.50 7.81 -22.02
N GLU A 217 1.71 8.57 -23.09
CA GLU A 217 1.44 8.12 -24.46
C GLU A 217 2.47 7.07 -24.89
N ALA A 218 2.02 6.09 -25.69
CA ALA A 218 2.87 5.01 -26.15
C ALA A 218 3.61 5.42 -27.43
N LEU A 219 4.90 5.08 -27.51
CA LEU A 219 5.69 5.20 -28.73
C LEU A 219 5.46 3.96 -29.61
N ALA A 220 4.46 4.04 -30.49
CA ALA A 220 4.12 2.93 -31.40
C ALA A 220 5.29 2.52 -32.30
N GLY A 221 5.43 1.21 -32.56
CA GLY A 221 6.46 0.65 -33.43
C GLY A 221 7.88 0.57 -32.85
N THR A 222 8.08 0.93 -31.57
CA THR A 222 9.41 0.89 -30.93
C THR A 222 9.72 -0.45 -30.25
N ILE A 223 8.76 -1.05 -29.56
CA ILE A 223 8.90 -2.38 -28.96
C ILE A 223 8.67 -3.44 -30.06
N HIS A 224 9.60 -4.38 -30.19
CA HIS A 224 9.51 -5.50 -31.12
C HIS A 224 9.07 -6.80 -30.44
N GLU A 225 9.51 -7.00 -29.20
CA GLU A 225 9.22 -8.19 -28.42
C GLU A 225 8.93 -7.78 -26.97
N SER A 226 7.89 -8.38 -26.40
CA SER A 226 7.57 -8.20 -25.00
C SER A 226 7.00 -9.47 -24.39
N THR A 227 7.47 -9.81 -23.20
CA THR A 227 7.08 -11.02 -22.45
C THR A 227 6.86 -10.66 -20.99
N VAL A 228 5.91 -11.33 -20.35
CA VAL A 228 5.71 -11.22 -18.90
C VAL A 228 5.90 -12.56 -18.21
N VAL A 229 6.68 -12.56 -17.13
CA VAL A 229 6.86 -13.71 -16.23
C VAL A 229 6.12 -13.41 -14.93
N ILE A 230 5.05 -14.15 -14.68
CA ILE A 230 4.22 -14.06 -13.48
C ILE A 230 4.68 -15.14 -12.50
N ARG A 231 4.92 -14.76 -11.25
CA ARG A 231 5.20 -15.68 -10.14
C ARG A 231 4.00 -15.74 -9.21
N THR A 232 3.51 -16.94 -8.95
CA THR A 232 2.37 -17.19 -8.07
C THR A 232 2.79 -17.19 -6.60
N PRO A 233 1.85 -17.07 -5.65
CA PRO A 233 2.12 -17.19 -4.22
C PRO A 233 2.76 -18.53 -3.81
N LYS A 234 2.61 -19.56 -4.65
CA LYS A 234 3.19 -20.89 -4.43
C LYS A 234 4.58 -21.05 -5.06
N GLY A 235 5.12 -20.01 -5.69
CA GLY A 235 6.42 -20.02 -6.36
C GLY A 235 6.41 -20.61 -7.78
N GLU A 236 5.24 -20.90 -8.35
CA GLU A 236 5.12 -21.32 -9.75
C GLU A 236 5.30 -20.12 -10.68
N THR A 237 5.90 -20.35 -11.85
CA THR A 237 6.08 -19.32 -12.89
C THR A 237 5.19 -19.58 -14.09
N LEU A 238 4.54 -18.53 -14.58
CA LEU A 238 3.81 -18.51 -15.85
C LEU A 238 4.45 -17.45 -16.76
N GLU A 239 4.94 -17.87 -17.92
CA GLU A 239 5.49 -16.97 -18.94
C GLU A 239 4.48 -16.79 -20.07
N LEU A 240 4.19 -15.53 -20.42
CA LEU A 240 3.22 -15.18 -21.43
C LEU A 240 3.83 -14.18 -22.43
N PRO A 241 3.63 -14.39 -23.75
CA PRO A 241 3.93 -13.35 -24.72
C PRO A 241 2.94 -12.20 -24.54
N MET A 242 3.43 -10.97 -24.67
CA MET A 242 2.59 -9.78 -24.70
C MET A 242 2.40 -9.35 -26.16
N ASN A 243 1.18 -8.97 -26.52
CA ASN A 243 0.82 -8.63 -27.90
C ASN A 243 0.38 -7.17 -28.02
N ASP A 244 0.74 -6.52 -29.13
CA ASP A 244 0.31 -5.18 -29.49
C ASP A 244 -0.82 -5.25 -30.55
N ALA A 245 -1.83 -4.40 -30.42
CA ALA A 245 -2.93 -4.26 -31.37
C ALA A 245 -2.67 -3.15 -32.42
N GLY A 246 -1.42 -2.65 -32.49
CA GLY A 246 -0.99 -1.56 -33.36
C GLY A 246 -1.02 -0.19 -32.69
N ASP A 247 -1.26 -0.13 -31.37
CA ASP A 247 -1.31 1.11 -30.59
C ASP A 247 -0.04 1.34 -29.75
N GLY A 248 0.98 0.49 -29.92
CA GLY A 248 2.22 0.54 -29.13
C GLY A 248 2.03 0.04 -27.70
N ARG A 249 0.91 -0.63 -27.40
CA ARG A 249 0.60 -1.13 -26.06
C ARG A 249 0.56 -2.64 -26.04
N PHE A 250 1.59 -3.21 -25.43
CA PHE A 250 1.75 -4.65 -25.29
C PHE A 250 0.93 -5.13 -24.11
N ARG A 251 0.13 -6.19 -24.31
CA ARG A 251 -0.79 -6.72 -23.32
C ARG A 251 -0.70 -8.23 -23.20
N ALA A 252 -0.78 -8.73 -21.98
CA ALA A 252 -1.03 -10.14 -21.68
C ALA A 252 -2.07 -10.24 -20.56
N ALA A 253 -2.77 -11.36 -20.46
CA ALA A 253 -3.76 -11.59 -19.42
C ALA A 253 -3.68 -13.02 -18.89
N PHE A 254 -4.06 -13.20 -17.64
CA PHE A 254 -4.13 -14.51 -17.00
C PHE A 254 -5.24 -14.56 -15.96
N VAL A 255 -5.66 -15.76 -15.58
CA VAL A 255 -6.65 -15.98 -14.52
C VAL A 255 -5.94 -16.61 -13.30
N PRO A 256 -5.83 -15.89 -12.17
CA PRO A 256 -5.21 -16.41 -10.97
C PRO A 256 -6.07 -17.52 -10.35
N ARG A 257 -5.40 -18.56 -9.86
CA ARG A 257 -6.04 -19.73 -9.24
C ARG A 257 -5.92 -19.74 -7.72
N ASP A 258 -4.99 -18.97 -7.18
CA ASP A 258 -4.69 -18.90 -5.76
C ASP A 258 -4.75 -17.44 -5.28
N GLY A 259 -5.21 -17.23 -4.05
CA GLY A 259 -5.09 -15.95 -3.37
C GLY A 259 -3.69 -15.77 -2.79
N GLY A 260 -3.24 -14.53 -2.65
CA GLY A 260 -1.94 -14.16 -2.12
C GLY A 260 -1.19 -13.17 -3.00
N SER A 261 0.09 -12.96 -2.69
CA SER A 261 0.95 -12.02 -3.41
C SER A 261 1.50 -12.62 -4.71
N TYR A 262 1.29 -11.90 -5.80
CA TYR A 262 1.86 -12.18 -7.11
C TYR A 262 2.91 -11.13 -7.46
N THR A 263 3.90 -11.55 -8.25
CA THR A 263 4.79 -10.62 -8.93
C THR A 263 4.73 -10.84 -10.44
N ALA A 264 4.84 -9.77 -11.22
CA ALA A 264 4.98 -9.84 -12.66
C ALA A 264 6.22 -9.06 -13.09
N GLN A 265 7.09 -9.73 -13.84
CA GLN A 265 8.27 -9.13 -14.43
C GLN A 265 8.09 -9.07 -15.94
N ILE A 266 8.00 -7.86 -16.48
CA ILE A 266 7.87 -7.61 -17.90
C ILE A 266 9.26 -7.39 -18.47
N PHE A 267 9.56 -7.95 -19.63
CA PHE A 267 10.74 -7.65 -20.43
C PHE A 267 10.31 -7.14 -21.79
N SER A 268 10.85 -6.02 -22.22
CA SER A 268 10.60 -5.46 -23.55
C SER A 268 11.89 -5.12 -24.25
N ARG A 269 11.98 -5.50 -25.53
CA ARG A 269 13.11 -5.24 -26.43
C ARG A 269 12.62 -4.49 -27.66
N GLY A 270 13.47 -3.63 -28.20
CA GLY A 270 13.09 -2.85 -29.36
C GLY A 270 14.16 -1.85 -29.77
N ILE A 271 13.74 -0.86 -30.56
CA ILE A 271 14.59 0.22 -31.05
C ILE A 271 14.00 1.55 -30.60
N THR A 272 14.83 2.43 -30.02
CA THR A 272 14.42 3.78 -29.63
C THR A 272 14.15 4.65 -30.87
N PRO A 273 13.42 5.77 -30.75
CA PRO A 273 13.25 6.72 -31.86
C PRO A 273 14.57 7.21 -32.49
N GLU A 274 15.69 7.20 -31.77
CA GLU A 274 17.03 7.54 -32.24
C GLU A 274 17.74 6.39 -32.98
N GLY A 275 17.13 5.21 -33.06
CA GLY A 275 17.69 4.06 -33.76
C GLY A 275 18.62 3.17 -32.92
N ASN A 276 18.65 3.34 -31.59
CA ASN A 276 19.44 2.49 -30.70
C ASN A 276 18.62 1.29 -30.23
N ASP A 277 19.22 0.11 -30.18
CA ASP A 277 18.60 -1.04 -29.50
C ASP A 277 18.42 -0.74 -28.01
N PHE A 278 17.31 -1.17 -27.43
CA PHE A 278 17.09 -1.09 -26.00
C PHE A 278 16.54 -2.40 -25.43
N ILE A 279 16.73 -2.54 -24.13
CA ILE A 279 16.03 -3.49 -23.30
C ILE A 279 15.61 -2.81 -21.99
N ARG A 280 14.39 -3.09 -21.56
CA ARG A 280 13.84 -2.63 -20.29
C ARG A 280 13.07 -3.75 -19.62
N SER A 281 13.06 -3.75 -18.29
CA SER A 281 12.13 -4.53 -17.50
C SER A 281 11.27 -3.64 -16.63
N ALA A 282 10.11 -4.13 -16.21
CA ALA A 282 9.32 -3.49 -15.17
C ALA A 282 8.70 -4.53 -14.25
N GLU A 283 8.73 -4.21 -12.96
CA GLU A 283 8.38 -5.10 -11.88
C GLU A 283 7.09 -4.63 -11.22
N GLN A 284 6.08 -5.48 -11.25
CA GLN A 284 4.80 -5.28 -10.59
C GLN A 284 4.67 -6.27 -9.43
N SER A 285 4.20 -5.78 -8.29
CA SER A 285 3.74 -6.61 -7.17
C SER A 285 2.28 -6.26 -6.92
N PHE A 286 1.44 -7.26 -6.74
CA PHE A 286 0.03 -7.07 -6.44
C PHE A 286 -0.53 -8.24 -5.63
N GLU A 287 -1.59 -7.97 -4.88
CA GLU A 287 -2.30 -8.98 -4.12
C GLU A 287 -3.49 -9.50 -4.92
N VAL A 288 -3.75 -10.82 -4.84
CA VAL A 288 -4.99 -11.43 -5.33
C VAL A 288 -5.83 -11.89 -4.14
N ALA A 289 -7.02 -11.35 -3.98
CA ALA A 289 -7.91 -11.77 -2.91
C ALA A 289 -8.53 -13.16 -3.23
N PRO A 290 -8.61 -14.07 -2.24
CA PRO A 290 -9.18 -15.40 -2.43
C PRO A 290 -10.70 -15.38 -2.61
N GLN A 291 -11.36 -14.29 -2.22
CA GLN A 291 -12.81 -14.12 -2.26
C GLN A 291 -13.19 -13.02 -3.24
N THR A 292 -14.28 -13.24 -3.96
CA THR A 292 -14.95 -12.22 -4.78
C THR A 292 -16.31 -11.93 -4.15
N ALA A 293 -16.63 -10.65 -4.00
CA ALA A 293 -17.93 -10.22 -3.52
C ALA A 293 -18.86 -9.90 -4.69
N VAL A 294 -20.14 -10.26 -4.56
CA VAL A 294 -21.21 -9.81 -5.46
C VAL A 294 -22.21 -9.01 -4.64
N LEU A 295 -22.38 -7.73 -4.99
CA LEU A 295 -23.36 -6.84 -4.36
C LEU A 295 -24.76 -7.14 -4.90
N GLY A 296 -25.72 -7.30 -3.99
CA GLY A 296 -27.13 -7.49 -4.33
C GLY A 296 -27.81 -6.18 -4.72
N SER A 297 -28.91 -6.27 -5.45
CA SER A 297 -29.56 -5.12 -6.10
C SER A 297 -30.52 -4.32 -5.22
N THR A 298 -30.85 -4.81 -4.02
CA THR A 298 -31.89 -4.19 -3.15
C THR A 298 -31.33 -3.87 -1.77
N PRO A 299 -30.64 -2.72 -1.60
CA PRO A 299 -30.24 -2.27 -0.28
C PRO A 299 -31.45 -1.91 0.58
N ARG A 300 -31.28 -1.98 1.91
CA ARG A 300 -32.32 -1.63 2.87
C ARG A 300 -31.84 -0.50 3.78
N ALA A 301 -32.64 0.55 3.90
CA ALA A 301 -32.41 1.60 4.89
C ALA A 301 -33.39 1.46 6.07
N THR A 302 -32.88 1.51 7.30
CA THR A 302 -33.69 1.55 8.53
C THR A 302 -33.17 2.62 9.48
N PRO A 303 -34.05 3.41 10.13
CA PRO A 303 -33.60 4.40 11.10
C PRO A 303 -32.94 3.71 12.30
N VAL A 304 -31.81 4.25 12.74
CA VAL A 304 -31.09 3.84 13.97
C VAL A 304 -31.54 4.72 15.14
N ASP A 305 -31.69 6.02 14.87
CA ASP A 305 -32.23 7.02 15.79
C ASP A 305 -32.80 8.21 15.00
N GLU A 306 -33.05 9.33 15.67
CA GLU A 306 -33.64 10.53 15.09
C GLU A 306 -32.79 11.19 14.00
N LEU A 307 -31.49 10.90 13.93
CA LEU A 307 -30.57 11.51 12.97
C LEU A 307 -29.94 10.50 12.01
N ARG A 308 -29.94 9.20 12.29
CA ARG A 308 -29.10 8.24 11.56
C ARG A 308 -29.90 7.11 10.93
N TRP A 309 -29.48 6.72 9.73
CA TRP A 309 -29.95 5.54 9.02
C TRP A 309 -28.87 4.47 8.99
N ARG A 310 -29.26 3.21 9.17
CA ARG A 310 -28.47 2.03 8.82
C ARG A 310 -28.82 1.64 7.40
N VAL A 311 -27.82 1.59 6.53
CA VAL A 311 -27.95 1.21 5.12
C VAL A 311 -27.30 -0.16 4.96
N GLU A 312 -28.11 -1.19 4.76
CA GLU A 312 -27.69 -2.58 4.60
C GLU A 312 -27.57 -2.92 3.11
N LEU A 313 -26.38 -3.37 2.72
CA LEU A 313 -26.05 -3.84 1.38
C LEU A 313 -26.01 -5.37 1.40
N PRO A 314 -26.87 -6.07 0.63
CA PRO A 314 -26.76 -7.51 0.47
C PRO A 314 -25.46 -7.87 -0.26
N VAL A 315 -24.77 -8.91 0.22
CA VAL A 315 -23.50 -9.38 -0.36
C VAL A 315 -23.48 -10.91 -0.42
N ALA A 316 -23.02 -11.45 -1.54
CA ALA A 316 -22.67 -12.86 -1.69
C ALA A 316 -21.16 -13.03 -1.88
N GLY A 317 -20.64 -14.22 -1.58
CA GLY A 317 -19.22 -14.58 -1.78
C GLY A 317 -18.28 -14.21 -0.63
N LEU A 318 -18.79 -13.56 0.43
CA LEU A 318 -18.04 -13.25 1.64
C LEU A 318 -18.55 -14.06 2.85
N GLU A 319 -17.62 -14.51 3.67
CA GLU A 319 -17.90 -15.13 4.98
C GLU A 319 -18.43 -14.10 5.98
N THR A 320 -19.22 -14.54 6.97
CA THR A 320 -19.67 -13.67 8.08
C THR A 320 -18.51 -13.31 9.01
N GLY A 321 -18.46 -12.06 9.45
CA GLY A 321 -17.37 -11.52 10.27
C GLY A 321 -16.16 -11.05 9.47
N ARG A 322 -16.20 -11.16 8.13
CA ARG A 322 -15.16 -10.61 7.26
C ARG A 322 -15.16 -9.08 7.37
N LYS A 323 -14.00 -8.51 7.68
CA LYS A 323 -13.77 -7.07 7.67
C LYS A 323 -13.59 -6.59 6.24
N VAL A 324 -14.29 -5.53 5.88
CA VAL A 324 -14.22 -4.88 4.56
C VAL A 324 -14.22 -3.36 4.72
N ILE A 325 -13.59 -2.66 3.78
CA ILE A 325 -13.82 -1.24 3.55
C ILE A 325 -15.01 -1.12 2.58
N VAL A 326 -15.97 -0.28 2.92
CA VAL A 326 -17.13 0.00 2.05
C VAL A 326 -17.05 1.46 1.63
N HIS A 327 -17.44 1.73 0.38
CA HIS A 327 -17.66 3.07 -0.11
C HIS A 327 -18.94 3.11 -0.96
N ALA A 328 -19.69 4.20 -0.87
CA ALA A 328 -20.83 4.50 -1.72
C ALA A 328 -21.02 6.03 -1.86
N GLU A 329 -21.32 6.52 -3.05
CA GLU A 329 -21.73 7.91 -3.28
C GLU A 329 -23.26 8.00 -3.14
N VAL A 330 -23.78 8.97 -2.39
CA VAL A 330 -25.21 9.19 -2.22
C VAL A 330 -25.68 10.25 -3.18
N PHE A 331 -26.67 9.91 -4.00
CA PHE A 331 -27.30 10.81 -4.97
C PHE A 331 -28.79 10.94 -4.67
N GLY A 332 -29.29 12.17 -4.76
CA GLY A 332 -30.71 12.47 -4.75
C GLY A 332 -31.24 12.52 -6.18
N ARG A 333 -32.49 12.11 -6.37
CA ARG A 333 -33.24 12.32 -7.62
C ARG A 333 -34.46 13.17 -7.31
N ASP A 334 -34.62 14.28 -8.02
CA ASP A 334 -35.75 15.21 -7.83
C ASP A 334 -37.07 14.66 -8.44
N ALA A 335 -38.11 15.50 -8.44
CA ALA A 335 -39.41 15.13 -8.99
C ALA A 335 -39.41 14.99 -10.53
N ASP A 336 -38.53 15.72 -11.21
CA ASP A 336 -38.37 15.75 -12.67
C ASP A 336 -37.46 14.63 -13.17
N GLY A 337 -36.78 13.95 -12.26
CA GLY A 337 -35.87 12.84 -12.53
C GLY A 337 -34.41 13.24 -12.64
N ASN A 338 -34.06 14.51 -12.39
CA ASN A 338 -32.67 14.95 -12.39
C ASN A 338 -31.97 14.45 -11.14
N GLU A 339 -30.72 14.02 -11.31
CA GLU A 339 -29.90 13.51 -10.23
C GLU A 339 -28.85 14.53 -9.81
N PHE A 340 -28.61 14.61 -8.50
CA PHE A 340 -27.60 15.50 -7.93
C PHE A 340 -26.85 14.80 -6.80
N PRO A 341 -25.54 15.07 -6.64
CA PRO A 341 -24.76 14.50 -5.57
C PRO A 341 -25.19 15.09 -4.22
N VAL A 342 -25.21 14.24 -3.19
CA VAL A 342 -25.59 14.62 -1.81
C VAL A 342 -24.39 14.52 -0.89
N SER A 343 -23.81 13.33 -0.80
CA SER A 343 -22.68 13.02 0.08
C SER A 343 -21.97 11.76 -0.42
N TRP A 344 -20.88 11.36 0.22
CA TRP A 344 -20.38 9.99 0.15
C TRP A 344 -20.41 9.35 1.54
N LEU A 345 -20.44 8.02 1.57
CA LEU A 345 -20.44 7.19 2.77
C LEU A 345 -19.35 6.12 2.64
N GLY A 346 -18.74 5.76 3.76
CA GLY A 346 -17.82 4.65 3.80
C GLY A 346 -17.34 4.31 5.20
N GLY A 347 -16.24 3.57 5.25
CA GLY A 347 -15.62 3.14 6.49
C GLY A 347 -15.42 1.63 6.53
N MET A 348 -15.00 1.13 7.69
CA MET A 348 -14.84 -0.30 7.92
C MET A 348 -16.14 -0.89 8.48
N ALA A 349 -16.49 -2.07 7.97
CA ALA A 349 -17.62 -2.83 8.42
C ALA A 349 -17.28 -4.33 8.48
N LEU A 350 -18.01 -5.05 9.32
CA LEU A 350 -18.01 -6.51 9.33
C LEU A 350 -19.21 -6.99 8.52
N THR A 351 -19.02 -8.07 7.77
CA THR A 351 -20.12 -8.80 7.18
C THR A 351 -20.97 -9.47 8.26
N GLU A 352 -22.29 -9.42 8.13
CA GLU A 352 -23.24 -9.96 9.09
C GLU A 352 -24.17 -10.99 8.44
N THR A 353 -24.50 -12.07 9.15
CA THR A 353 -25.55 -12.99 8.69
C THR A 353 -26.93 -12.35 8.92
N ARG A 354 -27.69 -12.10 7.85
CA ARG A 354 -29.07 -11.65 7.93
C ARG A 354 -30.07 -12.80 7.91
N SER A 355 -29.80 -13.79 7.08
CA SER A 355 -30.57 -15.05 7.02
C SER A 355 -29.64 -16.21 6.65
N ARG A 356 -30.15 -17.46 6.65
CA ARG A 356 -29.36 -18.65 6.28
C ARG A 356 -28.69 -18.57 4.90
N ARG A 357 -29.13 -17.66 4.02
CA ARG A 357 -28.63 -17.50 2.65
C ARG A 357 -28.20 -16.07 2.31
N GLU A 358 -28.20 -15.16 3.29
CA GLU A 358 -27.99 -13.74 3.04
C GLU A 358 -26.98 -13.18 4.04
N THR A 359 -25.86 -12.72 3.49
CA THR A 359 -24.87 -11.92 4.20
C THR A 359 -25.09 -10.46 3.81
N ILE A 360 -24.91 -9.54 4.76
CA ILE A 360 -24.99 -8.11 4.51
C ILE A 360 -23.73 -7.41 4.98
N VAL A 361 -23.49 -6.22 4.47
CA VAL A 361 -22.58 -5.23 5.07
C VAL A 361 -23.38 -3.95 5.30
N ALA A 362 -23.18 -3.28 6.43
CA ALA A 362 -23.95 -2.11 6.80
C ALA A 362 -23.09 -0.86 6.99
N LEU A 363 -23.57 0.26 6.47
CA LEU A 363 -23.05 1.60 6.71
C LEU A 363 -24.05 2.43 7.51
N THR A 364 -23.56 3.49 8.16
CA THR A 364 -24.45 4.47 8.80
C THR A 364 -24.46 5.76 7.98
N LEU A 365 -25.63 6.34 7.76
CA LEU A 365 -25.81 7.62 7.07
C LEU A 365 -26.41 8.62 8.04
N ASP A 366 -25.73 9.74 8.24
CA ASP A 366 -26.29 10.88 8.97
C ASP A 366 -27.28 11.64 8.08
N SER A 367 -28.52 11.76 8.53
CA SER A 367 -29.62 12.37 7.80
C SER A 367 -29.42 13.86 7.54
N ARG A 368 -28.51 14.52 8.28
CA ARG A 368 -28.15 15.93 8.04
C ARG A 368 -27.53 16.12 6.66
N TRP A 369 -26.82 15.11 6.13
CA TRP A 369 -26.33 15.13 4.74
C TRP A 369 -27.49 15.20 3.74
N LEU A 370 -28.56 14.45 3.98
CA LEU A 370 -29.76 14.48 3.14
C LEU A 370 -30.52 15.79 3.26
N ALA A 371 -30.58 16.36 4.48
CA ALA A 371 -31.29 17.61 4.76
C ALA A 371 -30.58 18.85 4.21
N GLN A 372 -29.25 18.81 4.07
CA GLN A 372 -28.44 19.90 3.51
C GLN A 372 -28.54 19.98 1.98
N ALA A 373 -28.87 18.88 1.30
CA ALA A 373 -29.00 18.83 -0.14
C ALA A 373 -30.38 19.31 -0.64
N ALA A 374 -30.52 19.46 -1.95
CA ALA A 374 -31.81 19.77 -2.57
C ALA A 374 -32.86 18.66 -2.24
N PRO A 375 -34.16 18.99 -2.19
CA PRO A 375 -35.20 17.99 -1.94
C PRO A 375 -35.19 16.88 -2.99
N ALA A 376 -35.00 15.63 -2.54
CA ALA A 376 -35.06 14.45 -3.39
C ALA A 376 -36.38 13.69 -3.19
N LYS A 377 -36.94 13.14 -4.28
CA LYS A 377 -38.05 12.20 -4.26
C LYS A 377 -37.58 10.79 -3.84
N ASN A 378 -36.39 10.41 -4.28
CA ASN A 378 -35.76 9.14 -3.95
C ASN A 378 -34.22 9.29 -3.94
N TYR A 379 -33.56 8.35 -3.28
CA TYR A 379 -32.09 8.30 -3.21
C TYR A 379 -31.56 7.03 -3.87
N LEU A 380 -30.33 7.14 -4.37
CA LEU A 380 -29.56 6.06 -4.95
C LEU A 380 -28.13 6.10 -4.43
N LEU A 381 -27.50 4.94 -4.35
CA LEU A 381 -26.07 4.79 -4.10
C LEU A 381 -25.36 4.56 -5.43
N ARG A 382 -24.28 5.29 -5.68
CA ARG A 382 -23.40 5.09 -6.84
C ARG A 382 -22.03 4.59 -6.46
N ASN A 383 -21.35 3.97 -7.42
CA ASN A 383 -19.95 3.55 -7.31
C ASN A 383 -19.71 2.79 -6.01
N VAL A 384 -20.63 1.87 -5.70
CA VAL A 384 -20.62 1.12 -4.46
C VAL A 384 -19.54 0.06 -4.59
N ARG A 385 -18.61 0.02 -3.66
CA ARG A 385 -17.49 -0.92 -3.69
C ARG A 385 -17.19 -1.49 -2.32
N LEU A 386 -16.72 -2.73 -2.33
CA LEU A 386 -16.15 -3.43 -1.19
C LEU A 386 -14.68 -3.67 -1.47
N GLN A 387 -13.83 -3.29 -0.53
CA GLN A 387 -12.38 -3.49 -0.62
C GLN A 387 -11.88 -4.28 0.58
N ASP A 388 -10.81 -5.03 0.33
CA ASP A 388 -10.04 -5.69 1.36
C ASP A 388 -9.25 -4.64 2.17
N PRO A 389 -9.35 -4.61 3.52
CA PRO A 389 -8.68 -3.59 4.33
C PRO A 389 -7.17 -3.76 4.41
N ASP A 390 -6.66 -4.96 4.14
CA ASP A 390 -5.26 -5.35 4.25
C ASP A 390 -4.49 -5.13 2.94
N SER A 391 -5.18 -5.21 1.81
CA SER A 391 -4.55 -5.11 0.49
C SER A 391 -5.11 -4.01 -0.39
N GLY A 392 -6.26 -3.43 -0.05
CA GLY A 392 -6.94 -2.45 -0.90
C GLY A 392 -7.62 -3.05 -2.14
N VAL A 393 -7.48 -4.36 -2.37
CA VAL A 393 -8.08 -5.08 -3.51
C VAL A 393 -9.59 -4.87 -3.52
N VAL A 394 -10.14 -4.51 -4.68
CA VAL A 394 -11.59 -4.47 -4.87
C VAL A 394 -12.11 -5.89 -4.87
N LEU A 395 -13.01 -6.21 -3.93
CA LEU A 395 -13.65 -7.51 -3.81
C LEU A 395 -14.89 -7.59 -4.72
N GLY A 396 -15.62 -6.50 -4.83
CA GLY A 396 -16.81 -6.36 -5.66
C GLY A 396 -17.29 -4.92 -5.73
N GLN A 397 -17.97 -4.58 -6.83
CA GLN A 397 -18.51 -3.24 -7.06
C GLN A 397 -19.80 -3.28 -7.88
N THR A 398 -20.60 -2.22 -7.79
CA THR A 398 -21.78 -1.99 -8.62
C THR A 398 -21.98 -0.50 -8.82
N ASP A 399 -22.49 -0.12 -10.00
CA ASP A 399 -22.57 1.28 -10.40
C ASP A 399 -23.70 2.00 -9.71
N ASP A 400 -24.90 1.41 -9.64
CA ASP A 400 -26.09 2.04 -9.07
C ASP A 400 -26.90 1.05 -8.21
N LEU A 401 -27.37 1.51 -7.04
CA LEU A 401 -28.35 0.82 -6.20
C LEU A 401 -29.43 1.80 -5.72
N SER A 402 -30.70 1.54 -6.03
CA SER A 402 -31.80 2.33 -5.47
C SER A 402 -31.99 2.01 -3.99
N VAL A 403 -32.18 3.03 -3.14
CA VAL A 403 -32.42 2.84 -1.69
C VAL A 403 -33.86 3.25 -1.36
N PRO A 404 -34.81 2.30 -1.35
CA PRO A 404 -36.20 2.61 -1.04
C PRO A 404 -36.34 3.19 0.38
N ASN A 405 -37.27 4.13 0.54
CA ASN A 405 -37.70 4.72 1.81
C ASN A 405 -36.66 5.56 2.56
N LEU A 406 -35.45 5.73 2.02
CA LEU A 406 -34.47 6.65 2.59
C LEU A 406 -34.97 8.11 2.43
N ARG A 407 -34.88 8.89 3.50
CA ARG A 407 -35.28 10.30 3.52
C ARG A 407 -34.59 11.05 4.67
N ALA A 408 -34.46 12.36 4.54
CA ALA A 408 -34.07 13.20 5.67
C ALA A 408 -35.08 13.02 6.83
N THR A 409 -34.57 12.75 8.04
CA THR A 409 -35.39 12.69 9.26
C THR A 409 -35.87 14.08 9.66
N ASP A 410 -36.91 14.16 10.48
CA ASP A 410 -37.45 15.46 10.90
C ASP A 410 -36.45 16.24 11.77
N ALA A 411 -35.71 15.56 12.66
CA ALA A 411 -34.66 16.19 13.46
C ALA A 411 -33.50 16.74 12.61
N ALA A 412 -33.21 16.13 11.45
CA ALA A 412 -32.17 16.62 10.56
C ALA A 412 -32.60 17.90 9.79
N LYS A 413 -33.89 18.16 9.64
CA LYS A 413 -34.39 19.37 8.93
C LYS A 413 -34.11 20.67 9.67
N SER A 414 -33.85 20.62 10.97
CA SER A 414 -33.40 21.79 11.75
C SER A 414 -31.89 22.01 11.72
N PHE A 415 -31.15 21.27 10.87
CA PHE A 415 -29.71 21.42 10.72
C PHE A 415 -29.33 22.81 10.20
N THR A 416 -28.32 23.42 10.81
CA THR A 416 -27.90 24.81 10.55
C THR A 416 -26.90 24.95 9.39
N GLY A 417 -26.54 23.85 8.75
CA GLY A 417 -25.58 23.81 7.63
C GLY A 417 -24.10 23.68 8.03
N VAL A 418 -23.78 23.68 9.34
CA VAL A 418 -22.39 23.53 9.81
C VAL A 418 -22.04 22.05 9.97
N VAL A 419 -21.22 21.52 9.06
CA VAL A 419 -20.77 20.12 9.09
C VAL A 419 -19.95 19.83 10.35
N THR A 420 -20.36 18.83 11.13
CA THR A 420 -19.70 18.44 12.39
C THR A 420 -18.81 17.21 12.22
N ASP A 421 -17.92 16.96 13.19
CA ASP A 421 -17.13 15.72 13.24
C ASP A 421 -18.02 14.48 13.36
N GLU A 422 -19.15 14.57 14.07
CA GLU A 422 -20.11 13.47 14.17
C GLU A 422 -20.71 13.11 12.80
N MET A 423 -21.00 14.09 11.95
CA MET A 423 -21.46 13.83 10.57
C MET A 423 -20.40 13.14 9.72
N ARG A 424 -19.12 13.47 9.93
CA ARG A 424 -17.98 12.97 9.14
C ARG A 424 -17.45 11.62 9.61
N GLN A 425 -17.52 11.35 10.92
CA GLN A 425 -16.81 10.25 11.59
C GLN A 425 -17.76 9.33 12.38
N GLY A 426 -19.03 9.71 12.52
CA GLY A 426 -19.97 9.09 13.43
C GLY A 426 -19.78 9.54 14.88
N ARG A 427 -20.64 9.02 15.76
CA ARG A 427 -20.58 9.34 17.18
C ARG A 427 -19.40 8.65 17.84
N GLN A 428 -18.50 9.42 18.43
CA GLN A 428 -17.41 8.90 19.24
C GLN A 428 -17.98 8.08 20.43
N PRO A 429 -17.49 6.86 20.68
CA PRO A 429 -17.85 6.10 21.87
C PRO A 429 -17.52 6.90 23.14
N VAL A 430 -18.42 6.90 24.12
CA VAL A 430 -18.17 7.56 25.41
C VAL A 430 -17.02 6.84 26.10
N ARG A 431 -15.82 7.44 26.07
CA ARG A 431 -14.68 6.97 26.87
C ARG A 431 -14.70 7.70 28.20
N ILE A 432 -14.81 6.95 29.30
CA ILE A 432 -14.66 7.49 30.65
C ILE A 432 -13.15 7.73 30.89
N SER A 433 -12.59 8.78 30.28
CA SER A 433 -11.20 9.21 30.53
C SER A 433 -10.93 10.65 30.08
N ALA A 434 -11.96 11.52 30.07
CA ALA A 434 -11.81 12.90 29.61
C ALA A 434 -10.88 13.77 30.49
N ASP A 435 -10.52 13.29 31.70
CA ASP A 435 -9.70 14.05 32.67
C ASP A 435 -8.40 13.33 33.10
N ALA A 436 -7.91 12.36 32.33
CA ALA A 436 -6.64 11.72 32.64
C ALA A 436 -5.46 12.60 32.18
N ALA A 437 -4.88 13.36 33.12
CA ALA A 437 -3.58 13.99 32.91
C ALA A 437 -2.55 12.94 32.49
N GLY A 438 -1.78 13.18 31.42
CA GLY A 438 -0.67 12.29 31.01
C GLY A 438 -0.65 11.82 29.55
N GLY A 439 -1.30 12.53 28.62
CA GLY A 439 -1.14 12.30 27.17
C GLY A 439 0.32 12.21 26.72
N LYS A 440 0.61 11.39 25.70
CA LYS A 440 1.98 11.07 25.26
C LYS A 440 2.22 11.41 23.80
N LEU A 441 3.48 11.63 23.44
CA LEU A 441 3.90 11.51 22.05
C LEU A 441 4.29 10.06 21.75
N MET A 442 3.71 9.47 20.72
CA MET A 442 4.11 8.15 20.27
C MET A 442 5.05 8.27 19.07
N LEU A 443 6.25 7.70 19.20
CA LEU A 443 7.21 7.57 18.10
C LEU A 443 7.00 6.22 17.41
N VAL A 444 6.75 6.26 16.10
CA VAL A 444 6.37 5.09 15.29
C VAL A 444 7.38 4.90 14.16
N HIS A 445 7.83 3.67 13.96
CA HIS A 445 8.81 3.30 12.93
C HIS A 445 8.13 2.93 11.60
N GLY A 446 8.93 2.53 10.61
CA GLY A 446 8.51 2.20 9.25
C GLY A 446 8.40 0.70 8.95
N TYR A 447 8.21 0.41 7.66
CA TYR A 447 8.22 -0.95 7.13
C TYR A 447 9.58 -1.60 7.34
N CYS A 448 9.61 -2.82 7.87
CA CYS A 448 10.82 -3.63 8.04
C CYS A 448 11.98 -2.90 8.72
N SER A 449 11.70 -1.89 9.55
CA SER A 449 12.74 -1.03 10.13
C SER A 449 13.15 -1.50 11.53
N GLY A 450 14.37 -1.16 11.91
CA GLY A 450 14.80 -1.15 13.32
C GLY A 450 14.19 0.04 14.09
N ASP A 451 14.78 0.37 15.25
CA ASP A 451 14.40 1.57 16.01
C ASP A 451 14.88 2.84 15.27
N ALA A 452 14.06 3.31 14.33
CA ALA A 452 14.35 4.46 13.47
C ALA A 452 14.62 5.76 14.27
N TRP A 453 14.15 5.84 15.52
CA TRP A 453 14.24 7.04 16.36
C TRP A 453 15.41 6.99 17.37
N GLY A 454 16.09 5.84 17.52
CA GLY A 454 17.29 5.70 18.35
C GLY A 454 17.10 6.26 19.77
N ALA A 455 18.05 7.00 20.31
CA ALA A 455 17.91 7.56 21.67
C ALA A 455 16.77 8.59 21.82
N ALA A 456 16.22 9.13 20.72
CA ALA A 456 15.11 10.08 20.69
C ALA A 456 15.27 11.27 21.67
N ALA A 457 16.50 11.75 21.86
CA ALA A 457 16.86 12.74 22.89
C ALA A 457 16.16 14.11 22.71
N GLN A 458 15.68 14.43 21.50
CA GLN A 458 14.96 15.68 21.22
C GLN A 458 13.45 15.59 21.54
N PHE A 459 12.95 14.40 21.88
CA PHE A 459 11.54 14.20 22.22
C PHE A 459 11.36 14.15 23.74
N THR A 460 10.27 14.75 24.23
CA THR A 460 9.91 14.77 25.65
C THR A 460 8.50 14.22 25.85
N ASN A 461 8.26 13.61 27.02
CA ASN A 461 6.97 12.99 27.34
C ASN A 461 6.48 12.04 26.23
N TYR A 462 7.39 11.19 25.73
CA TYR A 462 7.13 10.27 24.64
C TYR A 462 7.13 8.81 25.08
N VAL A 463 6.58 7.96 24.23
CA VAL A 463 6.70 6.51 24.23
C VAL A 463 7.12 6.06 22.82
N LYS A 464 7.77 4.91 22.70
CA LYS A 464 8.05 4.31 21.40
C LYS A 464 7.16 3.10 21.19
N PHE A 465 6.49 3.06 20.05
CA PHE A 465 5.89 1.84 19.55
C PHE A 465 6.94 1.06 18.75
N LEU A 466 7.15 -0.22 19.08
CA LEU A 466 8.20 -1.06 18.47
C LEU A 466 7.60 -2.40 17.99
N ASP A 467 7.46 -2.55 16.67
CA ASP A 467 7.15 -3.79 15.92
C ASP A 467 8.25 -4.01 14.87
N LEU A 468 9.50 -4.11 15.36
CA LEU A 468 10.70 -4.02 14.53
C LEU A 468 10.83 -5.19 13.55
N ASN A 469 11.38 -4.89 12.36
CA ASN A 469 11.66 -5.87 11.31
C ASN A 469 10.44 -6.70 10.92
N LYS A 470 9.25 -6.07 10.89
CA LYS A 470 8.00 -6.67 10.45
C LYS A 470 7.46 -6.00 9.20
N ASN A 471 6.74 -6.79 8.42
CA ASN A 471 5.90 -6.33 7.32
C ASN A 471 4.45 -6.39 7.79
N ARG A 472 3.78 -5.24 7.75
CA ARG A 472 2.39 -5.05 8.15
C ARG A 472 1.67 -4.27 7.08
N THR A 473 0.42 -4.63 6.84
CA THR A 473 -0.50 -3.77 6.10
C THR A 473 -0.77 -2.50 6.91
N HIS A 474 -1.25 -1.43 6.28
CA HIS A 474 -1.62 -0.20 6.98
C HIS A 474 -2.66 -0.47 8.08
N ASP A 475 -3.63 -1.36 7.82
CA ASP A 475 -4.65 -1.75 8.80
C ASP A 475 -4.07 -2.56 9.96
N GLN A 476 -3.23 -3.57 9.70
CA GLN A 476 -2.58 -4.35 10.75
C GLN A 476 -1.71 -3.46 11.64
N PHE A 477 -0.91 -2.59 11.02
CA PHE A 477 -0.03 -1.68 11.75
C PHE A 477 -0.84 -0.68 12.58
N ALA A 478 -1.90 -0.09 12.02
CA ALA A 478 -2.81 0.79 12.73
C ALA A 478 -3.43 0.12 13.97
N ASN A 479 -3.84 -1.14 13.87
CA ASN A 479 -4.40 -1.90 14.99
C ASN A 479 -3.36 -2.21 16.08
N LEU A 480 -2.10 -2.46 15.70
CA LEU A 480 -1.02 -2.65 16.67
C LEU A 480 -0.72 -1.33 17.42
N ILE A 481 -0.67 -0.21 16.71
CA ILE A 481 -0.52 1.13 17.30
C ILE A 481 -1.68 1.42 18.25
N LYS A 482 -2.93 1.18 17.80
CA LYS A 482 -4.15 1.32 18.62
C LYS A 482 -4.06 0.49 19.91
N SER A 483 -3.64 -0.78 19.79
CA SER A 483 -3.56 -1.71 20.92
C SER A 483 -2.49 -1.29 21.92
N PHE A 484 -1.32 -0.87 21.44
CA PHE A 484 -0.26 -0.33 22.29
C PHE A 484 -0.68 0.96 23.00
N GLY A 485 -1.35 1.86 22.29
CA GLY A 485 -1.87 3.11 22.84
C GLY A 485 -3.10 2.97 23.73
N ALA A 486 -3.70 1.78 23.85
CA ALA A 486 -4.97 1.59 24.57
C ALA A 486 -4.86 1.88 26.08
N SER A 487 -3.66 1.79 26.66
CA SER A 487 -3.40 2.16 28.07
C SER A 487 -3.11 3.65 28.27
N LEU A 488 -3.00 4.43 27.19
CA LEU A 488 -2.73 5.85 27.25
C LEU A 488 -4.05 6.63 27.16
N PRO A 489 -4.22 7.72 27.92
CA PRO A 489 -5.46 8.51 27.87
C PRO A 489 -5.63 9.20 26.52
N SER A 490 -4.53 9.69 25.96
CA SER A 490 -4.43 10.27 24.63
C SER A 490 -3.00 10.14 24.11
N TYR A 491 -2.81 10.28 22.80
CA TYR A 491 -1.48 10.40 22.21
C TYR A 491 -1.49 11.09 20.86
N GLY A 492 -0.49 11.94 20.59
CA GLY A 492 -0.12 12.35 19.22
C GLY A 492 0.93 11.41 18.63
N ILE A 493 1.14 11.45 17.32
CA ILE A 493 2.10 10.56 16.64
C ILE A 493 3.16 11.34 15.87
N VAL A 494 4.42 10.94 16.02
CA VAL A 494 5.52 11.26 15.09
C VAL A 494 5.99 9.94 14.47
N ALA A 495 5.93 9.86 13.15
CA ALA A 495 6.15 8.62 12.43
C ALA A 495 7.19 8.74 11.31
N HIS A 496 7.88 7.65 11.02
CA HIS A 496 8.83 7.54 9.91
C HIS A 496 8.31 6.53 8.90
N SER A 497 8.53 6.81 7.61
CA SER A 497 8.19 5.89 6.51
C SER A 497 6.73 5.41 6.59
N GLN A 498 6.45 4.11 6.46
CA GLN A 498 5.11 3.51 6.53
C GLN A 498 4.31 3.89 7.80
N GLY A 499 4.98 4.19 8.92
CA GLY A 499 4.30 4.57 10.16
C GLY A 499 3.38 5.79 10.00
N GLY A 500 3.70 6.71 9.08
CA GLY A 500 2.86 7.88 8.79
C GLY A 500 1.53 7.49 8.16
N ALA A 501 1.55 6.55 7.22
CA ALA A 501 0.35 6.01 6.58
C ALA A 501 -0.48 5.17 7.56
N ALA A 502 0.18 4.37 8.41
CA ALA A 502 -0.49 3.62 9.47
C ALA A 502 -1.18 4.53 10.50
N ALA A 503 -0.54 5.65 10.90
CA ALA A 503 -1.14 6.64 11.79
C ALA A 503 -2.36 7.34 11.16
N LEU A 504 -2.28 7.69 9.88
CA LEU A 504 -3.41 8.24 9.13
C LEU A 504 -4.55 7.23 8.99
N HIS A 505 -4.23 5.96 8.71
CA HIS A 505 -5.19 4.87 8.65
C HIS A 505 -5.90 4.67 9.99
N LEU A 506 -5.14 4.64 11.10
CA LEU A 506 -5.66 4.57 12.47
C LEU A 506 -6.66 5.69 12.73
N TYR A 507 -6.27 6.94 12.48
CA TYR A 507 -7.13 8.10 12.68
C TYR A 507 -8.37 8.09 11.79
N THR A 508 -8.27 7.51 10.59
CA THR A 508 -9.39 7.47 9.65
C THR A 508 -10.44 6.44 10.07
N TYR A 509 -10.05 5.22 10.45
CA TYR A 509 -11.03 4.14 10.61
C TYR A 509 -11.37 3.77 12.03
N TYR A 510 -10.56 4.14 13.02
CA TYR A 510 -10.69 3.61 14.36
C TYR A 510 -10.80 4.72 15.39
N TRP A 511 -11.66 4.53 16.38
CA TRP A 511 -11.63 5.33 17.59
C TRP A 511 -10.46 4.89 18.47
N SER A 512 -9.57 5.82 18.83
CA SER A 512 -8.34 5.57 19.57
C SER A 512 -7.95 6.75 20.46
N GLY A 513 -6.85 6.63 21.23
CA GLY A 513 -6.35 7.76 22.03
C GLY A 513 -5.88 8.95 21.18
N LEU A 514 -5.67 8.74 19.87
CA LEU A 514 -5.38 9.79 18.91
C LEU A 514 -6.56 10.77 18.77
N ASP A 515 -7.80 10.29 18.88
CA ASP A 515 -9.00 11.15 18.77
C ASP A 515 -9.21 12.06 19.97
N SER A 516 -8.57 11.73 21.09
CA SER A 516 -8.63 12.49 22.34
C SER A 516 -7.42 13.40 22.54
N ALA A 517 -6.43 13.33 21.65
CA ALA A 517 -5.21 14.12 21.78
C ALA A 517 -5.44 15.60 21.48
N THR A 518 -4.78 16.46 22.25
CA THR A 518 -4.88 17.92 22.09
C THR A 518 -3.53 18.53 21.75
N GLY A 519 -3.52 19.56 20.92
CA GLY A 519 -2.31 20.27 20.49
C GLY A 519 -2.34 20.64 19.00
N ALA A 520 -1.25 21.24 18.53
CA ALA A 520 -1.23 21.84 17.19
C ALA A 520 -1.17 20.80 16.07
N ARG A 521 -0.39 19.72 16.24
CA ARG A 521 -0.15 18.72 15.18
C ARG A 521 -0.41 17.30 15.67
N LEU A 522 -1.47 16.71 15.14
CA LEU A 522 -1.95 15.40 15.59
C LEU A 522 -1.06 14.27 15.09
N ILE A 523 -0.79 14.25 13.78
CA ILE A 523 0.08 13.29 13.11
C ILE A 523 1.20 14.07 12.43
N GLN A 524 2.42 13.68 12.70
CA GLN A 524 3.61 14.20 12.05
C GLN A 524 4.38 13.05 11.40
N SER A 525 4.89 13.25 10.19
CA SER A 525 5.61 12.19 9.48
C SER A 525 6.82 12.68 8.71
N VAL A 526 7.81 11.81 8.54
CA VAL A 526 9.02 12.08 7.76
C VAL A 526 9.28 10.91 6.80
N GLY A 527 9.41 11.22 5.51
CA GLY A 527 9.73 10.23 4.47
C GLY A 527 8.65 9.19 4.21
N THR A 528 7.38 9.48 4.49
CA THR A 528 6.29 8.52 4.26
C THR A 528 5.96 8.42 2.76
N PRO A 529 5.97 7.21 2.15
CA PRO A 529 5.56 6.99 0.77
C PRO A 529 4.04 7.01 0.63
N TYR A 530 3.40 8.17 0.82
CA TYR A 530 1.94 8.27 0.78
C TYR A 530 1.30 7.80 -0.52
N GLN A 531 2.02 7.90 -1.64
CA GLN A 531 1.59 7.41 -2.95
C GLN A 531 2.35 6.16 -3.40
N GLY A 532 3.11 5.50 -2.52
CA GLY A 532 3.89 4.29 -2.83
C GLY A 532 5.33 4.57 -3.27
N THR A 533 6.06 3.51 -3.62
CA THR A 533 7.44 3.52 -4.12
C THR A 533 7.68 2.40 -5.13
N ALA A 534 8.51 2.64 -6.14
CA ALA A 534 8.94 1.62 -7.10
C ALA A 534 9.73 0.47 -6.45
N LEU A 535 10.33 0.69 -5.28
CA LEU A 535 11.07 -0.36 -4.58
C LEU A 535 10.17 -1.48 -4.07
N ALA A 536 8.88 -1.23 -3.83
CA ALA A 536 7.96 -2.26 -3.32
C ALA A 536 7.84 -3.46 -4.29
N GLY A 537 7.73 -3.19 -5.60
CA GLY A 537 7.66 -4.24 -6.63
C GLY A 537 8.96 -5.02 -6.79
N ASN A 538 10.09 -4.30 -6.86
CA ASN A 538 11.41 -4.91 -7.01
C ASN A 538 11.82 -5.74 -5.79
N LEU A 539 11.59 -5.23 -4.57
CA LEU A 539 11.88 -5.96 -3.33
C LEU A 539 10.99 -7.19 -3.15
N ALA A 540 9.74 -7.15 -3.63
CA ALA A 540 8.87 -8.31 -3.61
C ALA A 540 9.47 -9.47 -4.43
N ILE A 541 10.01 -9.18 -5.61
CA ILE A 541 10.66 -10.19 -6.46
C ILE A 541 11.90 -10.76 -5.77
N LEU A 542 12.78 -9.91 -5.24
CA LEU A 542 13.99 -10.38 -4.55
C LEU A 542 13.66 -11.18 -3.29
N GLY A 543 12.66 -10.76 -2.52
CA GLY A 543 12.18 -11.46 -1.33
C GLY A 543 11.60 -12.84 -1.64
N GLN A 544 10.77 -12.95 -2.69
CA GLN A 544 10.21 -14.25 -3.14
C GLN A 544 11.31 -15.24 -3.57
N ILE A 545 12.41 -14.73 -4.12
CA ILE A 545 13.46 -15.55 -4.75
C ILE A 545 14.54 -15.96 -3.76
N PHE A 546 15.05 -15.00 -2.98
CA PHE A 546 16.15 -15.23 -2.04
C PHE A 546 15.66 -15.62 -0.64
N GLY A 547 14.36 -15.51 -0.36
CA GLY A 547 13.78 -15.85 0.95
C GLY A 547 14.27 -14.97 2.09
N ALA A 548 14.91 -13.85 1.79
CA ALA A 548 15.41 -12.88 2.75
C ALA A 548 14.54 -11.61 2.70
N GLY A 549 14.33 -10.97 3.86
CA GLY A 549 13.54 -9.75 3.96
C GLY A 549 12.20 -9.90 4.68
N CYS A 550 11.46 -8.80 4.77
CA CYS A 550 10.14 -8.80 5.41
C CYS A 550 8.97 -9.16 4.46
N GLY A 551 9.22 -9.42 3.17
CA GLY A 551 8.21 -9.85 2.19
C GLY A 551 7.62 -8.71 1.36
N SER A 552 6.59 -9.00 0.57
CA SER A 552 5.89 -8.00 -0.25
C SER A 552 4.85 -7.22 0.55
N ASN A 553 4.66 -5.94 0.23
CA ASN A 553 3.64 -5.10 0.85
C ASN A 553 2.88 -4.32 -0.21
N ASN A 554 1.62 -4.69 -0.44
CA ASN A 554 0.80 -4.05 -1.48
C ASN A 554 0.56 -2.57 -1.18
N ASP A 555 0.40 -2.18 0.09
CA ASP A 555 0.13 -0.78 0.47
C ASP A 555 1.28 0.18 0.13
N LEU A 556 2.48 -0.33 -0.09
CA LEU A 556 3.66 0.46 -0.50
C LEU A 556 3.85 0.52 -2.02
N THR A 557 3.08 -0.24 -2.79
CA THR A 557 3.07 -0.13 -4.26
C THR A 557 2.29 1.12 -4.68
N TYR A 558 2.56 1.64 -5.89
CA TYR A 558 1.80 2.80 -6.40
C TYR A 558 0.30 2.53 -6.49
N SER A 559 -0.09 1.36 -6.99
CA SER A 559 -1.49 0.96 -7.10
C SER A 559 -2.14 0.77 -5.73
N GLY A 560 -1.50 0.02 -4.81
CA GLY A 560 -2.01 -0.18 -3.46
C GLY A 560 -2.16 1.11 -2.69
N ALA A 561 -1.14 1.98 -2.68
CA ALA A 561 -1.21 3.28 -2.01
C ALA A 561 -2.33 4.18 -2.59
N ALA A 562 -2.52 4.17 -3.90
CA ALA A 562 -3.57 4.97 -4.53
C ALA A 562 -4.99 4.42 -4.23
N THR A 563 -5.17 3.09 -4.20
CA THR A 563 -6.45 2.48 -3.77
C THR A 563 -6.74 2.73 -2.29
N TRP A 564 -5.72 2.76 -1.43
CA TRP A 564 -5.84 3.14 -0.04
C TRP A 564 -6.25 4.62 0.09
N LEU A 565 -5.53 5.53 -0.58
CA LEU A 565 -5.82 6.97 -0.54
C LEU A 565 -7.24 7.31 -1.02
N ALA A 566 -7.79 6.59 -1.99
CA ALA A 566 -9.18 6.74 -2.45
C ALA A 566 -10.22 6.49 -1.34
N ASN A 567 -9.81 5.95 -0.19
CA ASN A 567 -10.65 5.76 0.98
C ASN A 567 -10.27 6.65 2.18
N ILE A 568 -9.27 7.54 2.02
CA ILE A 568 -8.84 8.47 3.07
C ILE A 568 -9.37 9.88 2.78
N PRO A 569 -10.30 10.41 3.60
CA PRO A 569 -10.97 11.68 3.34
C PRO A 569 -10.11 12.90 3.68
N ALA A 570 -10.42 14.05 3.08
CA ALA A 570 -9.64 15.29 3.23
C ALA A 570 -9.49 15.73 4.68
N TRP A 571 -10.54 15.60 5.50
CA TRP A 571 -10.49 15.98 6.91
C TRP A 571 -9.47 15.16 7.71
N ALA A 572 -9.25 13.90 7.34
CA ALA A 572 -8.25 13.04 7.98
C ALA A 572 -6.84 13.42 7.51
N ARG A 573 -6.67 13.62 6.19
CA ARG A 573 -5.40 14.07 5.60
C ARG A 573 -4.94 15.41 6.18
N ALA A 574 -5.88 16.34 6.43
CA ALA A 574 -5.61 17.65 7.01
C ALA A 574 -5.03 17.59 8.43
N LYS A 575 -5.09 16.45 9.12
CA LYS A 575 -4.44 16.26 10.44
C LYS A 575 -2.98 15.82 10.35
N VAL A 576 -2.47 15.58 9.14
CA VAL A 576 -1.09 15.18 8.88
C VAL A 576 -0.22 16.38 8.55
N TYR A 577 0.94 16.43 9.17
CA TYR A 577 2.00 17.41 8.94
C TYR A 577 3.27 16.65 8.56
N TYR A 578 3.74 16.80 7.32
CA TYR A 578 4.79 15.92 6.81
C TYR A 578 5.97 16.69 6.24
N HIS A 579 7.14 16.05 6.31
CA HIS A 579 8.37 16.49 5.68
C HIS A 579 8.82 15.46 4.64
N THR A 580 9.47 15.96 3.58
CA THR A 580 10.16 15.13 2.60
C THR A 580 11.65 15.46 2.59
N THR A 581 12.48 14.52 2.18
CA THR A 581 13.91 14.74 2.02
C THR A 581 14.40 14.23 0.67
N SER A 582 15.62 14.59 0.32
CA SER A 582 16.37 13.97 -0.77
C SER A 582 17.86 14.19 -0.56
N PHE A 583 18.66 13.58 -1.42
CA PHE A 583 20.04 14.00 -1.61
C PHE A 583 20.14 15.49 -2.07
N THR A 584 21.30 16.10 -1.85
CA THR A 584 21.65 17.40 -2.48
C THR A 584 22.33 17.13 -3.82
N ASP A 585 21.87 17.82 -4.86
CA ASP A 585 22.48 17.83 -6.19
C ASP A 585 23.58 18.90 -6.28
N VAL A 586 24.77 18.51 -6.73
CA VAL A 586 25.93 19.36 -6.98
C VAL A 586 26.48 19.14 -8.38
N TRP A 587 26.77 20.24 -9.08
CA TRP A 587 27.14 20.23 -10.50
C TRP A 587 28.39 19.40 -10.87
N TYR A 588 29.23 19.04 -9.90
CA TYR A 588 30.51 18.35 -10.12
C TYR A 588 30.49 16.86 -9.75
N ARG A 589 29.35 16.32 -9.28
CA ARG A 589 29.26 14.92 -8.87
C ARG A 589 27.84 14.38 -9.09
N TYR A 590 27.73 13.17 -9.62
CA TYR A 590 26.45 12.46 -9.63
C TYR A 590 25.98 12.19 -8.20
N ASP A 591 24.79 12.67 -7.85
CA ASP A 591 24.27 12.56 -6.49
C ASP A 591 23.13 11.55 -6.34
N TYR A 592 23.11 10.88 -5.20
CA TYR A 592 22.18 9.81 -4.85
C TYR A 592 22.17 9.63 -3.33
N CYS A 593 21.07 9.12 -2.79
CA CYS A 593 21.06 8.62 -1.41
C CYS A 593 21.62 7.19 -1.31
N ASN A 594 21.27 6.34 -2.27
CA ASN A 594 21.81 4.99 -2.40
C ASN A 594 22.02 4.64 -3.89
N ILE A 595 23.27 4.32 -4.25
CA ILE A 595 23.65 4.04 -5.64
C ILE A 595 22.98 2.78 -6.20
N ALA A 596 22.56 1.84 -5.36
CA ALA A 596 21.89 0.62 -5.79
C ALA A 596 20.38 0.78 -6.00
N THR A 597 19.72 1.74 -5.34
CA THR A 597 18.27 1.99 -5.56
C THR A 597 18.01 3.00 -6.67
N ASP A 598 18.99 3.84 -6.98
CA ASP A 598 19.00 4.83 -8.07
C ASP A 598 18.58 4.29 -9.47
N PRO A 599 18.93 3.06 -9.90
CA PRO A 599 18.41 2.47 -11.14
C PRO A 599 16.88 2.31 -11.19
N PHE A 600 16.20 2.32 -10.04
CA PHE A 600 14.77 2.04 -9.91
C PHE A 600 13.96 3.26 -9.49
N LEU A 601 14.60 4.28 -8.94
CA LEU A 601 13.96 5.50 -8.46
C LEU A 601 14.14 6.62 -9.48
N SER A 602 13.23 7.60 -9.43
CA SER A 602 13.35 8.85 -10.17
C SER A 602 13.74 9.99 -9.24
N ASP A 603 14.72 10.76 -9.67
CA ASP A 603 15.25 11.86 -8.90
C ASP A 603 14.29 13.07 -8.85
N PRO A 604 14.31 13.86 -7.77
CA PRO A 604 15.04 13.59 -6.53
C PRO A 604 14.30 12.58 -5.63
N ASP A 605 15.06 11.71 -4.97
CA ASP A 605 14.58 10.72 -4.00
C ASP A 605 15.40 10.74 -2.70
N ASP A 606 14.88 10.10 -1.65
CA ASP A 606 15.57 9.94 -0.36
C ASP A 606 16.32 8.60 -0.22
N GLY A 607 16.49 7.85 -1.30
CA GLY A 607 17.06 6.51 -1.36
C GLY A 607 15.99 5.41 -1.31
N VAL A 608 14.74 5.77 -1.00
CA VAL A 608 13.60 4.85 -0.88
C VAL A 608 12.36 5.37 -1.60
N VAL A 609 12.04 6.66 -1.44
CA VAL A 609 10.82 7.29 -1.93
C VAL A 609 11.20 8.46 -2.81
N GLU A 610 10.65 8.50 -4.01
CA GLU A 610 10.77 9.69 -4.85
C GLU A 610 9.95 10.84 -4.27
N LYS A 611 10.49 12.07 -4.35
CA LYS A 611 9.82 13.27 -3.83
C LYS A 611 8.39 13.40 -4.36
N ALA A 612 8.14 13.04 -5.62
CA ALA A 612 6.82 13.11 -6.25
C ALA A 612 5.78 12.20 -5.57
N TYR A 613 6.20 11.03 -5.09
CA TYR A 613 5.31 10.03 -4.49
C TYR A 613 5.26 10.11 -2.95
N ALA A 614 6.14 10.91 -2.33
CA ALA A 614 6.06 11.24 -0.91
C ALA A 614 4.97 12.29 -0.57
N GLN A 615 4.22 12.79 -1.56
CA GLN A 615 3.23 13.86 -1.37
C GLN A 615 1.88 13.33 -0.86
N LEU A 616 1.24 14.07 0.04
CA LEU A 616 -0.13 13.81 0.49
C LEU A 616 -1.03 15.02 0.22
N SER A 617 -1.88 14.93 -0.81
CA SER A 617 -2.84 15.99 -1.15
C SER A 617 -3.85 16.19 -0.03
N GLY A 618 -4.09 17.44 0.38
CA GLY A 618 -4.97 17.81 1.49
C GLY A 618 -4.30 17.80 2.88
N ALA A 619 -3.02 17.42 2.98
CA ALA A 619 -2.24 17.49 4.21
C ALA A 619 -1.33 18.74 4.24
N ASN A 620 -0.69 18.97 5.40
CA ASN A 620 0.20 20.11 5.61
C ASN A 620 1.64 19.72 5.27
N ASN A 621 2.12 20.11 4.09
CA ASN A 621 3.54 19.93 3.72
C ASN A 621 4.40 20.99 4.43
N LEU A 622 5.25 20.55 5.36
CA LEU A 622 6.13 21.42 6.15
C LEU A 622 7.49 21.68 5.47
N GLY A 623 7.64 21.26 4.21
CA GLY A 623 8.78 21.55 3.37
C GLY A 623 9.62 20.32 3.02
N HIS A 624 10.51 20.57 2.06
CA HIS A 624 11.46 19.60 1.54
C HIS A 624 12.88 19.99 1.96
N LYS A 625 13.68 19.02 2.40
CA LYS A 625 15.06 19.24 2.84
C LYS A 625 16.04 18.36 2.08
N THR A 626 17.01 18.97 1.38
CA THR A 626 18.06 18.25 0.68
C THR A 626 19.24 17.93 1.59
N GLY A 627 20.05 16.94 1.22
CA GLY A 627 21.21 16.47 1.99
C GLY A 627 20.83 15.58 3.17
N TRP A 628 19.70 14.87 3.05
CA TRP A 628 19.20 13.93 4.04
C TRP A 628 18.57 12.73 3.34
N CYS A 629 18.92 11.53 3.79
CA CYS A 629 18.44 10.29 3.22
C CYS A 629 17.45 9.57 4.14
N HIS A 630 16.79 8.55 3.61
CA HIS A 630 15.64 7.92 4.26
C HIS A 630 15.98 7.30 5.61
N THR A 631 17.18 6.70 5.71
CA THR A 631 17.65 5.90 6.84
C THR A 631 19.17 5.97 6.96
N SER A 632 19.73 5.37 8.02
CA SER A 632 21.18 5.35 8.26
C SER A 632 21.90 4.39 7.31
N GLY A 633 23.19 4.63 7.05
CA GLY A 633 24.00 3.80 6.14
C GLY A 633 23.88 4.19 4.67
N MET A 634 23.07 5.20 4.37
CA MET A 634 23.03 5.89 3.09
C MET A 634 24.10 7.00 3.04
N ARG A 635 24.27 7.62 1.87
CA ARG A 635 25.33 8.62 1.64
C ARG A 635 25.21 9.84 2.55
N ASP A 636 24.02 10.40 2.66
CA ASP A 636 23.74 11.56 3.50
C ASP A 636 23.07 11.10 4.82
N PRO A 637 23.09 11.91 5.91
CA PRO A 637 22.54 11.51 7.20
C PRO A 637 21.06 11.11 7.15
N ALA A 638 20.67 10.19 8.03
CA ALA A 638 19.29 9.73 8.15
C ALA A 638 18.34 10.87 8.54
N GLN A 639 17.20 10.97 7.89
CA GLN A 639 16.21 12.02 8.18
C GLN A 639 15.72 11.99 9.63
N THR A 640 15.65 10.82 10.28
CA THR A 640 15.26 10.72 11.69
C THR A 640 16.30 11.27 12.67
N SER A 641 17.53 11.55 12.23
CA SER A 641 18.58 12.17 13.08
C SER A 641 18.64 13.70 12.98
N ASP A 642 17.71 14.34 12.27
CA ASP A 642 17.63 15.80 12.17
C ASP A 642 17.13 16.41 13.50
N ALA A 643 18.07 16.81 14.36
CA ALA A 643 17.77 17.33 15.68
C ALA A 643 16.89 18.60 15.66
N SER A 644 17.05 19.47 14.65
CA SER A 644 16.26 20.69 14.53
C SER A 644 14.81 20.36 14.18
N ARG A 645 14.60 19.49 13.18
CA ARG A 645 13.27 19.01 12.82
C ARG A 645 12.62 18.22 13.95
N ASN A 646 13.34 17.33 14.62
CA ASN A 646 12.80 16.56 15.74
C ASN A 646 12.36 17.45 16.89
N SER A 647 13.15 18.49 17.22
CA SER A 647 12.77 19.48 18.23
C SER A 647 11.50 20.25 17.84
N ASN A 648 11.36 20.61 16.56
CA ASN A 648 10.16 21.26 16.04
C ASN A 648 8.93 20.34 16.09
N MET A 649 9.08 19.08 15.71
CA MET A 649 8.00 18.09 15.79
C MET A 649 7.59 17.86 17.24
N ASN A 650 8.55 17.77 18.16
CA ASN A 650 8.27 17.60 19.59
C ASN A 650 7.47 18.77 20.17
N SER A 651 7.86 20.01 19.88
CA SER A 651 7.24 21.21 20.46
C SER A 651 5.83 21.50 19.93
N ASN A 652 5.50 21.01 18.72
CA ASN A 652 4.19 21.23 18.10
C ASN A 652 3.27 20.01 18.18
N ALA A 653 3.74 18.89 18.73
CA ALA A 653 2.99 17.65 18.75
C ALA A 653 1.80 17.71 19.71
N ALA A 654 0.67 17.17 19.27
CA ALA A 654 -0.43 16.82 20.15
C ALA A 654 -0.02 15.73 21.15
N ARG A 655 -0.73 15.65 22.28
CA ARG A 655 -0.54 14.63 23.31
C ARG A 655 -1.84 14.16 23.88
#